data_AF-A0A958L7H0-F1
#
_entry.id   AF-A0A958L7H0-F1
#
_cell.length_a   1.000
_cell.length_b   1.000
_cell.length_c   1.000
_cell.angle_alpha   90.00
_cell.angle_beta   90.00
_cell.angle_gamma   90.00
#
_symmetry.space_group_name_H-M   'P 1'
#
loop_
_entity.id
_entity.type
_entity.pdbx_description
1 polymer ?
#
loop_
_entity_poly.entity_id
_entity_poly.type
_entity_poly.pdbx_seq_one_letter_code
_entity_poly.pdbx_strand_id
1 'polypeptide(L)'
;MRLRNMRCYKWLTLLLFIFTLPLHAQQPPPSPTTKSSETSQVSTSENQTTVNIAKQEKPPINVSQSLEVVYGSSPWNTDSTKIDNAELFVRDANTGRVLKILLEETEPDSSTFSGNFSVNWSKDKEIKPEVYIPPEKIRGKEKSLKQFVTQIRDKKVSRKPIVFKKGKNGQQVLDVYDTKEQAQSAMAAYTEKLKQEEAQKNILAKPKEIVKKADVEAAALAAKQAKLAELAAMAASREEERIRKEQLERQRALERLRKQQELAEKEKQKRKALARQYAEEALVAYKEGNFIKAEELFKKSIELDPSDTSYYFRYGVSLYRNEKYDDALVILKIAQVDESTEIEKAYYMGLIHFRLKELQLALAQFSKVKNSKHEIMAPSAAFYEGVILYTDEKYEAAKPAFEFVIDTSKDPRLDEKAEEYLERIANALVFKHKQEHKHDFSFSLGATYDSNVLFSPDNQTDQGTATDSDGFRMLETMSYQYRAIYMREFEWTIDASQLYIYSLDSDLQVADPMLVSLKSPITWKGVWGQKGYKLTLKPGYETLFMDTDSSSTQTNPPSTNILSSILFDVDFTLIMRDNWFSNYILENRLDDSLDASSTGDDNADSTLTSIKTKQTFFMDQSKKKALQAGGGYTLNGAKGKNKKYNKILLNFSFTQPFEKWKNASWSTNLDIYYLDYNKASTDRTDTNYTIGYSFSKAQNKWFNWGTSLSYTTNNSTNSSNQYTRYSVLMTASFDIDEWIYSKE
;
A
#
# COMPACT_ATOMS: atom_id res chain seq x y z
N MET A 1 -21.24 30.04 33.02
CA MET A 1 -20.45 31.08 33.70
C MET A 1 -19.10 31.17 33.00
N ARG A 2 -18.65 32.40 32.76
CA ARG A 2 -17.52 32.79 31.88
C ARG A 2 -16.16 32.38 32.44
N LEU A 3 -15.27 31.86 31.60
CA LEU A 3 -13.94 32.44 31.35
C LEU A 3 -13.36 31.82 30.07
N ARG A 4 -12.91 32.71 29.20
CA ARG A 4 -12.63 32.54 27.76
C ARG A 4 -11.18 33.00 27.58
N ASN A 5 -10.44 32.33 26.70
CA ASN A 5 -9.16 32.74 26.09
C ASN A 5 -7.91 32.82 26.99
N MET A 6 -7.04 31.81 26.90
CA MET A 6 -5.58 32.02 26.91
C MET A 6 -4.94 31.22 25.76
N ARG A 7 -4.26 31.97 24.88
CA ARG A 7 -3.56 31.50 23.68
C ARG A 7 -2.30 30.71 24.07
N CYS A 8 -2.19 29.47 23.61
CA CYS A 8 -1.03 28.57 23.78
C CYS A 8 0.19 28.92 22.90
N TYR A 9 0.54 30.19 22.74
CA TYR A 9 1.63 30.63 21.84
C TYR A 9 2.97 30.93 22.55
N LYS A 10 3.24 30.35 23.73
CA LYS A 10 4.48 30.60 24.49
C LYS A 10 5.30 29.36 24.89
N TRP A 11 4.86 28.14 24.56
CA TRP A 11 5.64 26.92 24.83
C TRP A 11 6.51 26.44 23.64
N LEU A 12 6.38 27.05 22.47
CA LEU A 12 7.08 26.62 21.24
C LEU A 12 8.47 27.26 21.04
N THR A 13 8.82 28.31 21.80
CA THR A 13 10.09 29.03 21.65
C THR A 13 11.22 28.52 22.55
N LEU A 14 10.97 27.57 23.46
CA LEU A 14 12.00 27.04 24.36
C LEU A 14 12.60 25.70 23.90
N LEU A 15 11.92 24.96 23.02
CA LEU A 15 12.32 23.61 22.57
C LEU A 15 13.19 23.59 21.30
N LEU A 16 13.47 24.75 20.69
CA LEU A 16 14.20 24.87 19.41
C LEU A 16 15.56 25.58 19.51
N PHE A 17 16.10 25.78 20.71
CA PHE A 17 17.34 26.56 20.91
C PHE A 17 18.63 25.75 21.17
N ILE A 18 18.61 24.41 21.13
CA ILE A 18 19.79 23.59 21.52
C ILE A 18 20.62 23.06 20.32
N PHE A 19 20.19 23.24 19.06
CA PHE A 19 21.03 22.88 17.91
C PHE A 19 21.04 23.96 16.82
N THR A 20 21.96 24.93 16.90
CA THR A 20 22.40 25.69 15.72
C THR A 20 23.91 25.94 15.75
N LEU A 21 24.62 25.36 14.77
CA LEU A 21 25.98 25.76 14.36
C LEU A 21 25.88 27.00 13.43
N PRO A 22 26.86 27.92 13.43
CA PRO A 22 26.74 29.17 12.68
C PRO A 22 27.11 28.97 11.21
N LEU A 23 26.21 29.34 10.30
CA LEU A 23 26.52 29.52 8.87
C LEU A 23 26.25 30.98 8.49
N HIS A 24 27.21 31.54 7.76
CA HIS A 24 27.32 32.95 7.38
C HIS A 24 26.12 33.49 6.58
N ALA A 25 25.85 34.77 6.81
CA ALA A 25 24.72 35.54 6.27
C ALA A 25 24.90 35.96 4.80
N GLN A 26 23.81 35.86 4.02
CA GLN A 26 23.55 36.70 2.85
C GLN A 26 22.10 37.20 2.90
N GLN A 27 21.92 38.50 2.58
CA GLN A 27 20.69 39.29 2.76
C GLN A 27 19.54 38.88 1.81
N PRO A 28 18.27 39.20 2.16
CA PRO A 28 17.09 38.89 1.34
C PRO A 28 16.68 40.05 0.39
N PRO A 29 15.99 39.78 -0.73
CA PRO A 29 15.29 40.79 -1.50
C PRO A 29 13.82 40.96 -1.06
N PRO A 30 13.15 42.07 -1.44
CA PRO A 30 11.96 42.58 -0.75
C PRO A 30 10.63 42.03 -1.29
N SER A 31 9.60 42.08 -0.43
CA SER A 31 8.18 41.89 -0.74
C SER A 31 7.55 43.15 -1.36
N PRO A 32 6.52 43.02 -2.21
CA PRO A 32 5.12 43.15 -1.75
C PRO A 32 4.16 42.24 -2.58
N THR A 33 2.86 42.02 -2.32
CA THR A 33 1.77 42.87 -1.81
C THR A 33 0.57 41.96 -1.50
N THR A 34 -0.23 42.36 -0.52
CA THR A 34 -1.52 41.79 -0.10
C THR A 34 -2.63 41.90 -1.16
N LYS A 35 -3.46 40.86 -1.28
CA LYS A 35 -4.89 41.00 -1.65
C LYS A 35 -5.72 39.88 -1.01
N SER A 36 -6.97 40.26 -0.78
CA SER A 36 -7.91 39.83 0.24
C SER A 36 -8.57 38.46 0.03
N SER A 37 -9.01 37.94 1.17
CA SER A 37 -9.94 36.83 1.41
C SER A 37 -11.23 36.88 0.59
N GLU A 38 -11.68 35.71 0.11
CA GLU A 38 -13.10 35.39 -0.02
C GLU A 38 -13.31 33.88 0.22
N THR A 39 -13.96 33.58 1.34
CA THR A 39 -14.61 32.31 1.67
C THR A 39 -15.78 32.06 0.73
N SER A 40 -16.00 30.82 0.27
CA SER A 40 -17.30 30.37 -0.22
C SER A 40 -17.47 28.86 -0.07
N GLN A 41 -18.69 28.50 0.27
CA GLN A 41 -19.16 27.25 0.84
C GLN A 41 -19.25 26.13 -0.20
N VAL A 42 -19.06 24.90 0.29
CA VAL A 42 -19.35 23.67 -0.43
C VAL A 42 -20.86 23.46 -0.44
N SER A 43 -21.48 23.59 -1.62
CA SER A 43 -22.84 23.12 -1.88
C SER A 43 -22.79 21.85 -2.72
N THR A 44 -23.42 20.81 -2.19
CA THR A 44 -23.71 19.54 -2.86
C THR A 44 -24.73 19.77 -3.98
N SER A 45 -24.35 19.48 -5.22
CA SER A 45 -25.31 19.24 -6.29
C SER A 45 -24.86 18.06 -7.15
N GLU A 46 -25.82 17.16 -7.37
CA GLU A 46 -25.75 15.99 -8.23
C GLU A 46 -25.36 16.42 -9.65
N ASN A 47 -24.15 16.08 -10.08
CA ASN A 47 -23.73 16.27 -11.46
C ASN A 47 -23.98 15.00 -12.25
N GLN A 48 -25.11 14.98 -12.95
CA GLN A 48 -25.25 14.22 -14.19
C GLN A 48 -24.17 14.73 -15.16
N THR A 49 -23.13 13.93 -15.37
CA THR A 49 -22.05 14.22 -16.30
C THR A 49 -22.57 14.17 -17.74
N THR A 50 -23.21 15.24 -18.19
CA THR A 50 -23.31 15.54 -19.61
C THR A 50 -21.92 15.99 -20.06
N VAL A 51 -21.18 15.07 -20.68
CA VAL A 51 -19.92 15.40 -21.35
C VAL A 51 -20.25 16.39 -22.45
N ASN A 52 -19.98 17.66 -22.20
CA ASN A 52 -20.07 18.72 -23.19
C ASN A 52 -18.84 18.58 -24.11
N ILE A 53 -18.93 17.69 -25.10
CA ILE A 53 -17.92 17.53 -26.13
C ILE A 53 -17.98 18.80 -27.00
N ALA A 54 -17.05 19.73 -26.76
CA ALA A 54 -16.75 20.78 -27.72
C ALA A 54 -16.57 20.12 -29.10
N LYS A 55 -17.24 20.66 -30.13
CA LYS A 55 -17.07 20.23 -31.53
C LYS A 55 -15.59 20.33 -31.91
N GLN A 56 -14.81 19.28 -31.68
CA GLN A 56 -13.51 19.12 -32.33
C GLN A 56 -13.80 19.00 -33.83
N GLU A 57 -13.33 19.97 -34.60
CA GLU A 57 -13.28 19.84 -36.04
C GLU A 57 -12.44 18.62 -36.38
N LYS A 58 -13.01 17.70 -37.17
CA LYS A 58 -12.33 16.47 -37.59
C LYS A 58 -11.05 16.86 -38.33
N PRO A 59 -9.87 16.34 -37.95
CA PRO A 59 -8.62 16.70 -38.60
C PRO A 59 -8.69 16.40 -40.10
N PRO A 60 -8.12 17.26 -40.96
CA PRO A 60 -8.10 17.04 -42.41
C PRO A 60 -7.30 15.78 -42.77
N ILE A 61 -7.68 15.11 -43.88
CA ILE A 61 -6.80 14.09 -44.47
C ILE A 61 -5.53 14.79 -44.96
N ASN A 62 -4.37 14.35 -44.49
CA ASN A 62 -3.09 14.74 -45.05
C ASN A 62 -2.89 14.04 -46.41
N VAL A 63 -2.96 14.79 -47.50
CA VAL A 63 -2.81 14.28 -48.88
C VAL A 63 -1.43 13.67 -49.18
N SER A 64 -0.42 13.94 -48.34
CA SER A 64 0.94 13.41 -48.50
C SER A 64 1.18 12.03 -47.89
N GLN A 65 0.19 11.46 -47.19
CA GLN A 65 0.29 10.14 -46.56
C GLN A 65 -0.77 9.20 -47.14
N SER A 66 -0.47 7.90 -47.19
CA SER A 66 -1.46 6.89 -47.58
C SER A 66 -2.62 6.86 -46.58
N LEU A 67 -3.82 6.62 -47.12
CA LEU A 67 -5.07 6.48 -46.38
C LEU A 67 -5.56 5.04 -46.50
N GLU A 68 -5.60 4.34 -45.39
CA GLU A 68 -6.26 3.05 -45.25
C GLU A 68 -7.72 3.28 -44.88
N VAL A 69 -8.67 2.71 -45.60
CA VAL A 69 -10.11 2.79 -45.27
C VAL A 69 -10.56 1.41 -44.83
N VAL A 70 -11.20 1.31 -43.66
CA VAL A 70 -11.60 0.02 -43.07
C VAL A 70 -13.07 0.03 -42.67
N TYR A 71 -13.83 -0.98 -43.11
CA TYR A 71 -15.23 -1.15 -42.77
C TYR A 71 -15.62 -2.62 -42.58
N GLY A 72 -16.31 -2.92 -41.49
CA GLY A 72 -16.93 -4.22 -41.24
C GLY A 72 -18.33 -4.32 -41.86
N SER A 73 -18.54 -5.32 -42.72
CA SER A 73 -19.85 -5.63 -43.31
C SER A 73 -20.06 -7.13 -43.51
N SER A 74 -20.82 -7.78 -42.62
CA SER A 74 -21.22 -9.18 -42.82
C SER A 74 -21.96 -9.42 -44.13
N PRO A 75 -22.86 -8.54 -44.62
CA PRO A 75 -23.57 -8.80 -45.88
C PRO A 75 -22.72 -8.60 -47.14
N TRP A 76 -21.46 -8.17 -47.04
CA TRP A 76 -20.52 -8.16 -48.16
C TRP A 76 -19.70 -9.45 -48.28
N ASN A 77 -19.56 -10.20 -47.18
CA ASN A 77 -18.97 -11.53 -47.21
C ASN A 77 -20.04 -12.53 -47.67
N THR A 78 -19.93 -12.94 -48.92
CA THR A 78 -20.85 -13.85 -49.62
C THR A 78 -20.28 -15.24 -49.83
N ASP A 79 -18.95 -15.39 -49.84
CA ASP A 79 -18.24 -16.67 -49.96
C ASP A 79 -17.13 -16.77 -48.90
N SER A 80 -17.35 -17.56 -47.85
CA SER A 80 -16.40 -17.76 -46.75
C SER A 80 -15.05 -18.38 -47.19
N THR A 81 -14.94 -18.84 -48.44
CA THR A 81 -13.71 -19.47 -48.97
C THR A 81 -12.89 -18.54 -49.87
N LYS A 82 -13.41 -17.36 -50.21
CA LYS A 82 -12.77 -16.41 -51.12
C LYS A 82 -12.70 -15.02 -50.50
N ILE A 83 -11.82 -14.18 -51.05
CA ILE A 83 -11.78 -12.75 -50.73
C ILE A 83 -12.88 -12.06 -51.53
N ASP A 84 -13.84 -11.47 -50.84
CA ASP A 84 -14.89 -10.66 -51.45
C ASP A 84 -14.47 -9.19 -51.64
N ASN A 85 -15.17 -8.49 -52.53
CA ASN A 85 -14.97 -7.07 -52.79
C ASN A 85 -16.14 -6.23 -52.28
N ALA A 86 -15.82 -5.08 -51.70
CA ALA A 86 -16.79 -4.11 -51.23
C ALA A 86 -16.66 -2.78 -51.98
N GLU A 87 -17.79 -2.12 -52.21
CA GLU A 87 -17.84 -0.82 -52.87
C GLU A 87 -18.40 0.24 -51.91
N LEU A 88 -17.59 1.25 -51.56
CA LEU A 88 -18.03 2.39 -50.78
C LEU A 88 -17.83 3.70 -51.55
N PHE A 89 -18.56 4.74 -51.15
CA PHE A 89 -18.48 6.05 -51.77
C PHE A 89 -17.96 7.08 -50.77
N VAL A 90 -16.95 7.84 -51.17
CA VAL A 90 -16.42 8.96 -50.38
C VAL A 90 -16.76 10.25 -51.09
N ARG A 91 -17.51 11.13 -50.42
CA ARG A 91 -17.74 12.50 -50.87
C ARG A 91 -16.81 13.43 -50.11
N ASP A 92 -16.10 14.29 -50.82
CA ASP A 92 -15.43 15.42 -50.18
C ASP A 92 -16.47 16.51 -49.88
N ALA A 93 -16.62 16.88 -48.61
CA ALA A 93 -17.57 17.90 -48.20
C ALA A 93 -17.21 19.29 -48.75
N ASN A 94 -15.94 19.54 -49.06
CA ASN A 94 -15.44 20.82 -49.57
C ASN A 94 -15.77 20.99 -51.06
N THR A 95 -15.37 20.03 -51.90
CA THR A 95 -15.58 20.10 -53.36
C THR A 95 -16.88 19.48 -53.86
N GLY A 96 -17.55 18.67 -53.04
CA GLY A 96 -18.75 17.90 -53.43
C GLY A 96 -18.48 16.73 -54.37
N ARG A 97 -17.21 16.47 -54.73
CA ARG A 97 -16.81 15.33 -55.57
C ARG A 97 -17.09 14.03 -54.83
N VAL A 98 -17.59 13.03 -55.55
CA VAL A 98 -17.88 11.69 -55.03
C VAL A 98 -16.99 10.69 -55.75
N LEU A 99 -16.27 9.89 -54.98
CA LEU A 99 -15.38 8.84 -55.45
C LEU A 99 -15.95 7.49 -55.05
N LYS A 100 -15.88 6.53 -55.98
CA LYS A 100 -16.12 5.13 -55.69
C LYS A 100 -14.79 4.49 -55.29
N ILE A 101 -14.77 3.83 -54.15
CA ILE A 101 -13.61 3.13 -53.61
C ILE A 101 -13.96 1.64 -53.52
N LEU A 102 -13.03 0.80 -53.98
CA LEU A 102 -13.08 -0.64 -53.86
C LEU A 102 -12.23 -1.06 -52.67
N LEU A 103 -12.82 -1.81 -51.75
CA LEU A 103 -12.13 -2.46 -50.65
C LEU A 103 -12.11 -3.97 -50.89
N GLU A 104 -11.08 -4.62 -50.40
CA GLU A 104 -10.93 -6.08 -50.41
C GLU A 104 -11.15 -6.60 -48.99
N GLU A 105 -11.74 -7.78 -48.87
CA GLU A 105 -11.84 -8.46 -47.58
C GLU A 105 -10.42 -8.77 -47.05
N THR A 106 -10.18 -8.50 -45.77
CA THR A 106 -8.84 -8.61 -45.18
C THR A 106 -8.32 -10.04 -45.21
N GLU A 107 -9.21 -11.01 -44.97
CA GLU A 107 -8.99 -12.45 -45.04
C GLU A 107 -10.33 -13.14 -45.36
N PRO A 108 -10.35 -14.33 -45.98
CA PRO A 108 -11.59 -15.07 -46.21
C PRO A 108 -12.42 -15.20 -44.92
N ASP A 109 -13.72 -14.92 -45.01
CA ASP A 109 -14.70 -14.96 -43.92
C ASP A 109 -14.56 -13.89 -42.81
N SER A 110 -13.58 -12.99 -42.90
CA SER A 110 -13.34 -11.95 -41.89
C SER A 110 -14.45 -10.91 -41.80
N SER A 111 -15.25 -10.73 -42.87
CA SER A 111 -16.28 -9.69 -43.01
C SER A 111 -15.77 -8.26 -42.79
N THR A 112 -14.44 -8.09 -42.80
CA THR A 112 -13.75 -6.82 -42.60
C THR A 112 -13.08 -6.47 -43.91
N PHE A 113 -13.40 -5.29 -44.45
CA PHE A 113 -12.90 -4.86 -45.74
C PHE A 113 -11.95 -3.69 -45.55
N SER A 114 -10.79 -3.75 -46.20
CA SER A 114 -9.81 -2.66 -46.18
C SER A 114 -9.26 -2.35 -47.56
N GLY A 115 -8.64 -1.18 -47.67
CA GLY A 115 -7.98 -0.76 -48.90
C GLY A 115 -7.07 0.43 -48.63
N ASN A 116 -5.93 0.47 -49.31
CA ASN A 116 -4.93 1.52 -49.18
C ASN A 116 -4.98 2.45 -50.39
N PHE A 117 -5.12 3.74 -50.14
CA PHE A 117 -5.30 4.76 -51.17
C PHE A 117 -4.31 5.90 -50.99
N SER A 118 -3.83 6.46 -52.09
CA SER A 118 -3.15 7.75 -52.10
C SER A 118 -4.15 8.83 -52.47
N VAL A 119 -4.22 9.88 -51.67
CA VAL A 119 -5.29 10.88 -51.76
C VAL A 119 -4.76 12.13 -52.46
N ASN A 120 -5.05 12.29 -53.76
CA ASN A 120 -4.70 13.49 -54.55
C ASN A 120 -5.96 14.08 -55.22
N TRP A 121 -6.94 14.50 -54.41
CA TRP A 121 -8.32 14.76 -54.88
C TRP A 121 -8.61 16.24 -55.27
N SER A 122 -7.81 17.20 -54.82
CA SER A 122 -7.94 18.63 -55.17
C SER A 122 -6.59 19.36 -55.05
N LYS A 123 -6.51 20.61 -55.54
CA LYS A 123 -5.35 21.50 -55.31
C LYS A 123 -5.29 22.01 -53.86
N ASP A 124 -6.34 21.80 -53.09
CA ASP A 124 -6.44 22.22 -51.68
C ASP A 124 -5.80 21.16 -50.78
N LYS A 125 -5.12 21.61 -49.73
CA LYS A 125 -4.34 20.74 -48.84
C LYS A 125 -5.18 19.97 -47.81
N GLU A 126 -6.50 20.23 -47.71
CA GLU A 126 -7.40 19.60 -46.74
C GLU A 126 -8.64 18.97 -47.40
N ILE A 127 -8.85 17.68 -47.14
CA ILE A 127 -10.04 16.94 -47.59
C ILE A 127 -10.87 16.56 -46.36
N LYS A 128 -12.19 16.79 -46.47
CA LYS A 128 -13.16 16.46 -45.41
C LYS A 128 -14.07 15.32 -45.89
N PRO A 129 -13.71 14.05 -45.61
CA PRO A 129 -14.43 12.92 -46.20
C PRO A 129 -15.77 12.67 -45.51
N GLU A 130 -16.76 12.35 -46.32
CA GLU A 130 -18.05 11.79 -45.92
C GLU A 130 -18.19 10.42 -46.57
N VAL A 131 -18.32 9.36 -45.77
CA VAL A 131 -18.40 7.99 -46.26
C VAL A 131 -19.86 7.56 -46.39
N TYR A 132 -20.19 6.88 -47.48
CA TYR A 132 -21.52 6.35 -47.77
C TYR A 132 -21.42 4.90 -48.21
N ILE A 133 -22.28 4.07 -47.64
CA ILE A 133 -22.36 2.63 -47.93
C ILE A 133 -23.63 2.38 -48.74
N PRO A 134 -23.55 1.80 -49.94
CA PRO A 134 -24.72 1.52 -50.75
C PRO A 134 -25.63 0.48 -50.06
N PRO A 135 -26.96 0.70 -50.03
CA PRO A 135 -27.92 -0.28 -49.54
C PRO A 135 -27.77 -1.63 -50.25
N GLU A 136 -27.94 -2.72 -49.50
CA GLU A 136 -27.78 -4.10 -49.97
C GLU A 136 -28.48 -4.37 -51.32
N LYS A 137 -29.74 -3.95 -51.44
CA LYS A 137 -30.59 -4.20 -52.62
C LYS A 137 -30.07 -3.59 -53.94
N ILE A 138 -29.15 -2.61 -53.87
CA ILE A 138 -28.61 -1.89 -55.03
C ILE A 138 -27.14 -2.22 -55.31
N ARG A 139 -26.48 -3.02 -54.47
CA ARG A 139 -25.08 -3.43 -54.67
C ARG A 139 -24.96 -4.22 -55.99
N GLY A 140 -23.87 -3.99 -56.74
CA GLY A 140 -23.65 -4.60 -58.05
C GLY A 140 -24.56 -4.10 -59.20
N LYS A 141 -25.56 -3.24 -58.93
CA LYS A 141 -26.49 -2.72 -59.95
C LYS A 141 -26.07 -1.33 -60.42
N GLU A 142 -25.30 -1.27 -61.52
CA GLU A 142 -24.65 -0.03 -61.99
C GLU A 142 -25.61 1.17 -62.16
N LYS A 143 -26.80 0.95 -62.75
CA LYS A 143 -27.82 2.00 -62.92
C LYS A 143 -28.32 2.56 -61.58
N SER A 144 -28.52 1.69 -60.59
CA SER A 144 -28.96 2.07 -59.24
C SER A 144 -27.84 2.74 -58.43
N LEU A 145 -26.58 2.35 -58.65
CA LEU A 145 -25.42 3.01 -58.05
C LEU A 145 -25.23 4.44 -58.59
N LYS A 146 -25.47 4.67 -59.89
CA LYS A 146 -25.48 6.05 -60.47
C LYS A 146 -26.56 6.93 -59.81
N GLN A 147 -27.75 6.37 -59.54
CA GLN A 147 -28.79 7.06 -58.78
C GLN A 147 -28.36 7.33 -57.34
N PHE A 148 -27.73 6.37 -56.68
CA PHE A 148 -27.20 6.53 -55.31
C PHE A 148 -26.16 7.65 -55.21
N VAL A 149 -25.23 7.75 -56.17
CA VAL A 149 -24.26 8.87 -56.25
C VAL A 149 -24.97 10.20 -56.39
N THR A 150 -26.05 10.26 -57.16
CA THR A 150 -26.87 11.47 -57.30
C THR A 150 -27.53 11.83 -55.97
N GLN A 151 -28.09 10.86 -55.26
CA GLN A 151 -28.68 11.07 -53.92
C GLN A 151 -27.64 11.52 -52.87
N ILE A 152 -26.40 11.04 -52.95
CA ILE A 152 -25.29 11.50 -52.11
C ILE A 152 -25.01 12.99 -52.37
N ARG A 153 -24.93 13.41 -53.65
CA ARG A 153 -24.71 14.82 -54.01
C ARG A 153 -25.86 15.72 -53.54
N ASP A 154 -27.09 15.22 -53.66
CA ASP A 154 -28.31 15.89 -53.18
C ASP A 154 -28.45 15.87 -51.64
N LYS A 155 -27.53 15.24 -50.91
CA LYS A 155 -27.57 15.05 -49.44
C LYS A 155 -28.82 14.33 -48.94
N LYS A 156 -29.41 13.45 -49.77
CA LYS A 156 -30.59 12.62 -49.42
C LYS A 156 -30.22 11.33 -48.69
N VAL A 157 -28.93 11.01 -48.60
CA VAL A 157 -28.41 9.83 -47.91
C VAL A 157 -27.67 10.26 -46.65
N SER A 158 -27.84 9.53 -45.55
CA SER A 158 -27.08 9.75 -44.33
C SER A 158 -25.66 9.20 -44.47
N ARG A 159 -24.66 10.03 -44.16
CA ARG A 159 -23.26 9.60 -44.11
C ARG A 159 -23.01 8.66 -42.93
N LYS A 160 -22.07 7.74 -43.09
CA LYS A 160 -21.60 6.87 -42.02
C LYS A 160 -20.67 7.63 -41.06
N PRO A 161 -20.77 7.34 -39.75
CA PRO A 161 -19.77 7.77 -38.77
C PRO A 161 -18.38 7.23 -39.11
N ILE A 162 -17.37 8.05 -38.86
CA ILE A 162 -15.97 7.75 -39.17
C ILE A 162 -15.06 8.17 -38.02
N VAL A 163 -13.99 7.41 -37.80
CA VAL A 163 -12.91 7.69 -36.85
C VAL A 163 -11.59 7.72 -37.61
N PHE A 164 -10.79 8.76 -37.35
CA PHE A 164 -9.44 8.87 -37.88
C PHE A 164 -8.44 8.38 -36.85
N LYS A 165 -7.53 7.50 -37.27
CA LYS A 165 -6.48 6.93 -36.44
C LYS A 165 -5.15 6.93 -37.19
N LYS A 166 -4.06 6.77 -36.46
CA LYS A 166 -2.72 6.59 -37.00
C LYS A 166 -2.43 5.09 -37.05
N GLY A 167 -2.17 4.58 -38.25
CA GLY A 167 -1.79 3.19 -38.48
C GLY A 167 -0.39 2.88 -37.94
N LYS A 168 -0.08 1.59 -37.81
CA LYS A 168 1.19 1.09 -37.26
C LYS A 168 2.42 1.61 -38.01
N ASN A 169 2.30 1.85 -39.32
CA ASN A 169 3.39 2.32 -40.18
C ASN A 169 3.31 3.83 -40.45
N GLY A 170 2.52 4.55 -39.65
CA GLY A 170 2.35 6.01 -39.78
C GLY A 170 1.38 6.45 -40.87
N GLN A 171 0.71 5.51 -41.55
CA GLN A 171 -0.39 5.81 -42.47
C GLN A 171 -1.63 6.35 -41.73
N GLN A 172 -2.51 7.05 -42.42
CA GLN A 172 -3.80 7.45 -41.86
C GLN A 172 -4.79 6.30 -42.01
N VAL A 173 -5.53 5.96 -40.96
CA VAL A 173 -6.59 4.96 -40.99
C VAL A 173 -7.93 5.65 -40.80
N LEU A 174 -8.86 5.41 -41.72
CA LEU A 174 -10.23 5.87 -41.70
C LEU A 174 -11.15 4.68 -41.40
N ASP A 175 -11.47 4.50 -40.12
CA ASP A 175 -12.42 3.49 -39.68
C ASP A 175 -13.85 3.98 -39.85
N VAL A 176 -14.66 3.17 -40.54
CA VAL A 176 -16.07 3.45 -40.79
C VAL A 176 -16.92 2.57 -39.87
N TYR A 177 -17.93 3.16 -39.24
CA TYR A 177 -18.86 2.48 -38.32
C TYR A 177 -20.31 2.69 -38.75
N ASP A 178 -21.22 1.86 -38.24
CA ASP A 178 -22.64 1.97 -38.59
C ASP A 178 -23.37 3.03 -37.78
N THR A 179 -23.03 3.18 -36.50
CA THR A 179 -23.68 4.13 -35.58
C THR A 179 -22.70 5.14 -35.00
N LYS A 180 -23.23 6.27 -34.50
CA LYS A 180 -22.40 7.34 -33.92
C LYS A 180 -21.77 6.86 -32.62
N GLU A 181 -22.51 6.08 -31.86
CA GLU A 181 -22.12 5.52 -30.57
C GLU A 181 -20.91 4.58 -30.75
N GLN A 182 -20.93 3.72 -31.78
CA GLN A 182 -19.77 2.87 -32.11
C GLN A 182 -18.53 3.70 -32.45
N ALA A 183 -18.68 4.73 -33.28
CA ALA A 183 -17.57 5.61 -33.62
C ALA A 183 -17.05 6.41 -32.41
N GLN A 184 -17.93 6.85 -31.51
CA GLN A 184 -17.56 7.55 -30.29
C GLN A 184 -16.80 6.63 -29.33
N SER A 185 -17.31 5.42 -29.09
CA SER A 185 -16.64 4.43 -28.25
C SER A 185 -15.29 4.02 -28.83
N ALA A 186 -15.19 3.83 -30.14
CA ALA A 186 -13.93 3.48 -30.80
C ALA A 186 -12.92 4.63 -30.75
N MET A 187 -13.37 5.87 -30.90
CA MET A 187 -12.51 7.04 -30.73
C MET A 187 -12.03 7.15 -29.28
N ALA A 188 -12.93 6.96 -28.30
CA ALA A 188 -12.57 7.00 -26.88
C ALA A 188 -11.52 5.93 -26.54
N ALA A 189 -11.72 4.68 -27.00
CA ALA A 189 -10.76 3.59 -26.84
C ALA A 189 -9.41 3.93 -27.48
N TYR A 190 -9.41 4.47 -28.70
CA TYR A 190 -8.18 4.88 -29.38
C TYR A 190 -7.45 6.02 -28.65
N THR A 191 -8.17 7.04 -28.17
CA THR A 191 -7.56 8.15 -27.41
C THR A 191 -6.99 7.68 -26.08
N GLU A 192 -7.67 6.77 -25.39
CA GLU A 192 -7.18 6.21 -24.13
C GLU A 192 -5.93 5.36 -24.37
N LYS A 193 -5.91 4.55 -25.44
CA LYS A 193 -4.71 3.81 -25.85
C LYS A 193 -3.51 4.74 -26.04
N LEU A 194 -3.65 5.81 -26.83
CA LEU A 194 -2.56 6.76 -27.08
C LEU A 194 -2.04 7.39 -25.79
N LYS A 195 -2.96 7.81 -24.91
CA LYS A 195 -2.64 8.39 -23.61
C LYS A 195 -1.86 7.41 -22.73
N GLN A 196 -2.24 6.14 -22.70
CA GLN A 196 -1.57 5.11 -21.89
C GLN A 196 -0.20 4.74 -22.47
N GLU A 197 -0.06 4.64 -23.80
CA GLU A 197 1.23 4.42 -24.46
C GLU A 197 2.22 5.57 -24.21
N GLU A 198 1.74 6.82 -24.23
CA GLU A 198 2.53 7.99 -23.90
C GLU A 198 2.95 8.03 -22.42
N ALA A 199 2.02 7.74 -21.50
CA ALA A 199 2.32 7.61 -20.09
C ALA A 199 3.39 6.55 -19.82
N GLN A 200 3.27 5.37 -20.45
CA GLN A 200 4.25 4.30 -20.34
C GLN A 200 5.63 4.73 -20.84
N LYS A 201 5.71 5.38 -22.01
CA LYS A 201 6.97 5.91 -22.56
C LYS A 201 7.62 6.93 -21.62
N ASN A 202 6.83 7.86 -21.07
CA ASN A 202 7.33 8.89 -20.15
C ASN A 202 7.88 8.29 -18.85
N ILE A 203 7.28 7.20 -18.35
CA ILE A 203 7.78 6.48 -17.17
C ILE A 203 9.10 5.77 -17.48
N LEU A 204 9.21 5.12 -18.64
CA LEU A 204 10.41 4.37 -19.06
C LEU A 204 11.58 5.27 -19.48
N ALA A 205 11.32 6.50 -19.93
CA ALA A 205 12.34 7.44 -20.39
C ALA A 205 13.07 8.20 -19.27
N LYS A 206 12.62 8.10 -18.01
CA LYS A 206 13.30 8.76 -16.88
C LYS A 206 14.67 8.11 -16.63
N PRO A 207 15.77 8.88 -16.59
CA PRO A 207 17.11 8.34 -16.38
C PRO A 207 17.22 7.66 -15.01
N LYS A 208 17.83 6.46 -14.99
CA LYS A 208 18.20 5.73 -13.78
C LYS A 208 19.41 6.42 -13.13
N GLU A 209 19.22 7.54 -12.44
CA GLU A 209 20.27 8.13 -11.60
C GLU A 209 20.53 7.30 -10.32
N ILE A 210 21.73 7.49 -9.76
CA ILE A 210 22.37 6.64 -8.74
C ILE A 210 21.62 6.69 -7.39
N VAL A 211 21.41 5.51 -6.83
CA VAL A 211 20.34 5.12 -5.89
C VAL A 211 20.61 5.49 -4.42
N LYS A 212 19.79 6.36 -3.84
CA LYS A 212 19.41 6.44 -2.41
C LYS A 212 18.13 5.60 -2.16
N LYS A 213 17.78 5.32 -0.91
CA LYS A 213 16.60 4.50 -0.52
C LYS A 213 15.27 4.97 -1.16
N ALA A 214 15.07 6.28 -1.31
CA ALA A 214 13.91 6.86 -1.99
C ALA A 214 13.81 6.41 -3.45
N ASP A 215 14.93 6.06 -4.09
CA ASP A 215 14.99 5.71 -5.51
C ASP A 215 14.61 4.24 -5.77
N VAL A 216 14.76 3.34 -4.80
CA VAL A 216 14.32 1.93 -4.93
C VAL A 216 12.80 1.82 -4.84
N GLU A 217 12.19 2.48 -3.86
CA GLU A 217 10.73 2.53 -3.69
C GLU A 217 10.08 3.30 -4.86
N ALA A 218 10.68 4.41 -5.29
CA ALA A 218 10.24 5.14 -6.48
C ALA A 218 10.39 4.32 -7.76
N ALA A 219 11.48 3.55 -7.92
CA ALA A 219 11.66 2.66 -9.09
C ALA A 219 10.64 1.51 -9.10
N ALA A 220 10.34 0.91 -7.95
CA ALA A 220 9.31 -0.11 -7.83
C ALA A 220 7.92 0.44 -8.16
N LEU A 221 7.59 1.64 -7.65
CA LEU A 221 6.34 2.34 -7.96
C LEU A 221 6.25 2.68 -9.46
N ALA A 222 7.33 3.19 -10.06
CA ALA A 222 7.39 3.48 -11.48
C ALA A 222 7.21 2.22 -12.33
N ALA A 223 7.83 1.10 -11.96
CA ALA A 223 7.65 -0.18 -12.64
C ALA A 223 6.20 -0.68 -12.56
N LYS A 224 5.56 -0.56 -11.38
CA LYS A 224 4.13 -0.88 -11.19
C LYS A 224 3.25 0.00 -12.09
N GLN A 225 3.49 1.31 -12.12
CA GLN A 225 2.73 2.24 -12.96
C GLN A 225 2.92 1.97 -14.46
N ALA A 226 4.15 1.69 -14.90
CA ALA A 226 4.42 1.32 -16.29
C ALA A 226 3.67 0.05 -16.70
N LYS A 227 3.61 -0.95 -15.81
CA LYS A 227 2.87 -2.20 -16.09
C LYS A 227 1.36 -1.97 -16.14
N LEU A 228 0.83 -1.11 -15.27
CA LEU A 228 -0.59 -0.73 -15.29
C LEU A 228 -0.95 0.02 -16.58
N ALA A 229 -0.09 0.95 -17.03
CA ALA A 229 -0.28 1.67 -18.29
C ALA A 229 -0.25 0.71 -19.50
N GLU A 230 0.66 -0.27 -19.51
CA GLU A 230 0.72 -1.31 -20.55
C GLU A 230 -0.59 -2.12 -20.61
N LEU A 231 -1.08 -2.60 -19.46
CA LEU A 231 -2.33 -3.36 -19.37
C LEU A 231 -3.53 -2.52 -19.81
N ALA A 232 -3.56 -1.23 -19.47
CA ALA A 232 -4.60 -0.30 -19.90
C ALA A 232 -4.58 -0.05 -21.42
N ALA A 233 -3.40 0.08 -22.03
CA ALA A 233 -3.26 0.21 -23.49
C ALA A 233 -3.70 -1.07 -24.23
N MET A 234 -3.40 -2.24 -23.67
CA MET A 234 -3.89 -3.53 -24.20
C MET A 234 -5.42 -3.62 -24.09
N ALA A 235 -6.00 -3.26 -22.94
CA ALA A 235 -7.45 -3.25 -22.73
C ALA A 235 -8.16 -2.30 -23.71
N ALA A 236 -7.61 -1.11 -23.93
CA ALA A 236 -8.13 -0.15 -24.89
C ALA A 236 -8.10 -0.69 -26.34
N SER A 237 -7.02 -1.38 -26.72
CA SER A 237 -6.92 -2.02 -28.04
C SER A 237 -7.94 -3.16 -28.21
N ARG A 238 -8.17 -3.97 -27.17
CA ARG A 238 -9.21 -5.02 -27.21
C ARG A 238 -10.61 -4.43 -27.31
N GLU A 239 -10.91 -3.36 -26.57
CA GLU A 239 -12.23 -2.74 -26.64
C GLU A 239 -12.53 -2.20 -28.05
N GLU A 240 -11.52 -1.64 -28.72
CA GLU A 240 -11.64 -1.22 -30.12
C GLU A 240 -12.01 -2.39 -31.05
N GLU A 241 -11.33 -3.54 -30.90
CA GLU A 241 -11.65 -4.77 -31.65
C GLU A 241 -13.03 -5.31 -31.32
N ARG A 242 -13.42 -5.31 -30.04
CA ARG A 242 -14.75 -5.73 -29.59
C ARG A 242 -15.85 -4.87 -30.20
N ILE A 243 -15.65 -3.56 -30.35
CA ILE A 243 -16.63 -2.67 -31.02
C ILE A 243 -16.83 -3.09 -32.47
N ARG A 244 -15.75 -3.48 -33.18
CA ARG A 244 -15.84 -3.99 -34.55
C ARG A 244 -16.56 -5.34 -34.61
N LYS A 245 -16.21 -6.29 -33.74
CA LYS A 245 -16.89 -7.59 -33.64
C LYS A 245 -18.38 -7.44 -33.29
N GLU A 246 -18.71 -6.53 -32.38
CA GLU A 246 -20.09 -6.19 -32.02
C GLU A 246 -20.86 -5.62 -33.21
N GLN A 247 -20.25 -4.74 -34.01
CA GLN A 247 -20.85 -4.25 -35.24
C GLN A 247 -21.22 -5.42 -36.18
N LEU A 248 -20.29 -6.35 -36.40
CA LEU A 248 -20.50 -7.51 -37.28
C LEU A 248 -21.59 -8.46 -36.74
N GLU A 249 -21.56 -8.79 -35.45
CA GLU A 249 -22.57 -9.66 -34.87
C GLU A 249 -23.97 -9.03 -34.85
N ARG A 250 -24.08 -7.71 -34.65
CA ARG A 250 -25.36 -7.01 -34.79
C ARG A 250 -25.90 -7.05 -36.22
N GLN A 251 -25.04 -6.91 -37.23
CA GLN A 251 -25.44 -7.07 -38.64
C GLN A 251 -25.94 -8.49 -38.92
N ARG A 252 -25.18 -9.51 -38.48
CA ARG A 252 -25.55 -10.93 -38.60
C ARG A 252 -26.89 -11.21 -37.90
N ALA A 253 -27.09 -10.72 -36.68
CA ALA A 253 -28.34 -10.89 -35.94
C ALA A 253 -29.55 -10.26 -36.67
N LEU A 254 -29.38 -9.04 -37.20
CA LEU A 254 -30.43 -8.36 -37.96
C LEU A 254 -30.77 -9.10 -39.25
N GLU A 255 -29.75 -9.62 -39.95
CA GLU A 255 -29.94 -10.41 -41.17
C GLU A 255 -30.67 -11.73 -40.88
N ARG A 256 -30.28 -12.45 -39.82
CA ARG A 256 -30.98 -13.66 -39.37
C ARG A 256 -32.44 -13.35 -39.05
N LEU A 257 -32.72 -12.26 -38.33
CA LEU A 257 -34.07 -11.83 -37.99
C LEU A 257 -34.90 -11.50 -39.24
N ARG A 258 -34.33 -10.76 -40.19
CA ARG A 258 -35.00 -10.43 -41.46
C ARG A 258 -35.31 -11.69 -42.27
N LYS A 259 -34.34 -12.59 -42.44
CA LYS A 259 -34.54 -13.88 -43.11
C LYS A 259 -35.64 -14.68 -42.41
N GLN A 260 -35.68 -14.67 -41.08
CA GLN A 260 -36.73 -15.33 -40.31
C GLN A 260 -38.10 -14.69 -40.58
N GLN A 261 -38.20 -13.36 -40.64
CA GLN A 261 -39.46 -12.64 -40.92
C GLN A 261 -40.05 -12.94 -42.31
N GLU A 262 -39.20 -13.18 -43.31
CA GLU A 262 -39.60 -13.52 -44.68
C GLU A 262 -40.17 -14.96 -44.80
N LEU A 263 -39.98 -15.83 -43.81
CA LEU A 263 -40.51 -17.20 -43.81
C LEU A 263 -42.03 -17.27 -43.57
N ALA A 264 -42.65 -18.32 -44.12
CA ALA A 264 -44.03 -18.68 -43.83
C ALA A 264 -44.21 -19.05 -42.34
N GLU A 265 -45.36 -18.74 -41.76
CA GLU A 265 -45.59 -18.89 -40.32
C GLU A 265 -45.38 -20.32 -39.82
N LYS A 266 -45.81 -21.32 -40.60
CA LYS A 266 -45.58 -22.74 -40.27
C LYS A 266 -44.10 -23.10 -40.17
N GLU A 267 -43.27 -22.56 -41.06
CA GLU A 267 -41.82 -22.79 -41.04
C GLU A 267 -41.15 -22.04 -39.89
N LYS A 268 -41.60 -20.80 -39.58
CA LYS A 268 -41.15 -20.07 -38.38
C LYS A 268 -41.39 -20.92 -37.13
N GLN A 269 -42.61 -21.41 -36.93
CA GLN A 269 -42.94 -22.23 -35.76
C GLN A 269 -42.09 -23.51 -35.68
N LYS A 270 -41.87 -24.18 -36.81
CA LYS A 270 -40.98 -25.35 -36.88
C LYS A 270 -39.55 -25.01 -36.46
N ARG A 271 -38.99 -23.91 -36.96
CA ARG A 271 -37.64 -23.46 -36.59
C ARG A 271 -37.55 -23.05 -35.13
N LYS A 272 -38.56 -22.36 -34.59
CA LYS A 272 -38.63 -22.00 -33.16
C LYS A 272 -38.67 -23.24 -32.26
N ALA A 273 -39.46 -24.25 -32.63
CA ALA A 273 -39.49 -25.52 -31.90
C ALA A 273 -38.13 -26.23 -31.94
N LEU A 274 -37.47 -26.26 -33.09
CA LEU A 274 -36.14 -26.85 -33.24
C LEU A 274 -35.06 -26.05 -32.46
N ALA A 275 -35.13 -24.72 -32.46
CA ALA A 275 -34.25 -23.86 -31.69
C ALA A 275 -34.36 -24.15 -30.18
N ARG A 276 -35.58 -24.33 -29.67
CA ARG A 276 -35.84 -24.74 -28.28
C ARG A 276 -35.25 -26.10 -27.97
N GLN A 277 -35.43 -27.09 -28.86
CA GLN A 277 -34.85 -28.42 -28.68
C GLN A 277 -33.32 -28.37 -28.59
N TYR A 278 -32.66 -27.64 -29.50
CA TYR A 278 -31.20 -27.47 -29.41
C TYR A 278 -30.77 -26.70 -28.17
N ALA A 279 -31.55 -25.74 -27.70
CA ALA A 279 -31.25 -25.00 -26.47
C ALA A 279 -31.37 -25.90 -25.23
N GLU A 280 -32.34 -26.80 -25.19
CA GLU A 280 -32.48 -27.81 -24.13
C GLU A 280 -31.30 -28.79 -24.14
N GLU A 281 -30.91 -29.29 -25.31
CA GLU A 281 -29.72 -30.14 -25.45
C GLU A 281 -28.44 -29.40 -25.03
N ALA A 282 -28.32 -28.12 -25.39
CA ALA A 282 -27.19 -27.27 -24.99
C ALA A 282 -27.11 -27.10 -23.47
N LEU A 283 -28.25 -26.97 -22.79
CA LEU A 283 -28.29 -26.90 -21.33
C LEU A 283 -27.87 -28.20 -20.66
N VAL A 284 -28.25 -29.34 -21.22
CA VAL A 284 -27.78 -30.66 -20.75
C VAL A 284 -26.25 -30.75 -20.93
N ALA A 285 -25.75 -30.46 -22.12
CA ALA A 285 -24.31 -30.46 -22.40
C ALA A 285 -23.53 -29.50 -21.49
N TYR A 286 -24.09 -28.32 -21.20
CA TYR A 286 -23.49 -27.35 -20.28
C TYR A 286 -23.42 -27.89 -18.85
N LYS A 287 -24.48 -28.55 -18.36
CA LYS A 287 -24.51 -29.17 -17.03
C LYS A 287 -23.54 -30.34 -16.90
N GLU A 288 -23.31 -31.08 -17.98
CA GLU A 288 -22.30 -32.15 -18.08
C GLU A 288 -20.86 -31.61 -18.18
N GLY A 289 -20.69 -30.30 -18.32
CA GLY A 289 -19.38 -29.65 -18.48
C GLY A 289 -18.84 -29.67 -19.91
N ASN A 290 -19.61 -30.15 -20.90
CA ASN A 290 -19.24 -30.11 -22.31
C ASN A 290 -19.59 -28.75 -22.92
N PHE A 291 -18.78 -27.75 -22.56
CA PHE A 291 -19.00 -26.35 -22.96
C PHE A 291 -18.80 -26.11 -24.46
N ILE A 292 -17.97 -26.90 -25.15
CA ILE A 292 -17.79 -26.82 -26.61
C ILE A 292 -19.09 -27.22 -27.31
N LYS A 293 -19.68 -28.36 -26.93
CA LYS A 293 -20.96 -28.79 -27.49
C LYS A 293 -22.09 -27.81 -27.16
N ALA A 294 -22.12 -27.29 -25.93
CA ALA A 294 -23.10 -26.27 -25.53
C ALA A 294 -22.98 -24.99 -26.38
N GLU A 295 -21.76 -24.51 -26.63
CA GLU A 295 -21.49 -23.37 -27.50
C GLU A 295 -22.06 -23.60 -28.91
N GLU A 296 -21.77 -24.74 -29.53
CA GLU A 296 -22.26 -25.07 -30.88
C GLU A 296 -23.79 -25.15 -30.95
N LEU A 297 -24.42 -25.78 -29.96
CA LEU A 297 -25.87 -25.95 -29.92
C LEU A 297 -26.60 -24.62 -29.67
N PHE A 298 -26.11 -23.78 -28.76
CA PHE A 298 -26.69 -22.44 -28.57
C PHE A 298 -26.50 -21.56 -29.81
N LYS A 299 -25.36 -21.66 -30.50
CA LYS A 299 -25.16 -20.96 -31.78
C LYS A 299 -26.23 -21.39 -32.80
N LYS A 300 -26.52 -22.69 -32.92
CA LYS A 300 -27.61 -23.21 -33.77
C LYS A 300 -28.99 -22.68 -33.34
N SER A 301 -29.26 -22.59 -32.05
CA SER A 301 -30.52 -22.01 -31.55
C SER A 301 -30.68 -20.55 -31.98
N ILE A 302 -29.62 -19.74 -31.90
CA ILE A 302 -29.63 -18.34 -32.37
C ILE A 302 -29.84 -18.27 -33.90
N GLU A 303 -29.27 -19.19 -34.66
CA GLU A 303 -29.45 -19.24 -36.13
C GLU A 303 -30.89 -19.58 -36.53
N LEU A 304 -31.57 -20.44 -35.75
CA LEU A 304 -32.93 -20.90 -36.02
C LEU A 304 -34.01 -19.97 -35.48
N ASP A 305 -33.81 -19.43 -34.27
CA ASP A 305 -34.68 -18.42 -33.67
C ASP A 305 -33.89 -17.22 -33.13
N PRO A 306 -33.47 -16.30 -34.03
CA PRO A 306 -32.75 -15.08 -33.64
C PRO A 306 -33.60 -14.09 -32.84
N SER A 307 -34.92 -14.30 -32.74
CA SER A 307 -35.84 -13.44 -31.99
C SER A 307 -35.84 -13.70 -30.49
N ASP A 308 -35.42 -14.89 -30.06
CA ASP A 308 -35.28 -15.24 -28.65
C ASP A 308 -33.89 -14.80 -28.14
N THR A 309 -33.87 -13.68 -27.42
CA THR A 309 -32.64 -13.06 -26.94
C THR A 309 -32.00 -13.83 -25.78
N SER A 310 -32.73 -14.76 -25.14
CA SER A 310 -32.19 -15.59 -24.05
C SER A 310 -31.10 -16.55 -24.54
N TYR A 311 -31.14 -16.97 -25.80
CA TYR A 311 -30.11 -17.82 -26.39
C TYR A 311 -28.76 -17.11 -26.52
N TYR A 312 -28.75 -15.80 -26.78
CA TYR A 312 -27.52 -15.00 -26.82
C TYR A 312 -26.84 -14.98 -25.45
N PHE A 313 -27.61 -14.78 -24.37
CA PHE A 313 -27.03 -14.82 -23.02
C PHE A 313 -26.36 -16.18 -22.73
N ARG A 314 -27.07 -17.29 -22.98
CA ARG A 314 -26.54 -18.64 -22.74
C ARG A 314 -25.34 -18.99 -23.64
N TYR A 315 -25.36 -18.51 -24.88
CA TYR A 315 -24.21 -18.60 -25.80
C TYR A 315 -23.00 -17.85 -25.25
N GLY A 316 -23.19 -16.61 -24.80
CA GLY A 316 -22.14 -15.79 -24.18
C GLY A 316 -21.54 -16.43 -22.93
N VAL A 317 -22.38 -17.02 -22.07
CA VAL A 317 -21.91 -17.79 -20.90
C VAL A 317 -21.13 -19.03 -21.31
N SER A 318 -21.54 -19.75 -22.36
CA SER A 318 -20.82 -20.92 -22.87
C SER A 318 -19.45 -20.52 -23.45
N LEU A 319 -19.38 -19.40 -24.17
CA LEU A 319 -18.12 -18.82 -24.66
C LEU A 319 -17.16 -18.47 -23.52
N TYR A 320 -17.67 -17.89 -22.41
CA TYR A 320 -16.87 -17.63 -21.22
C TYR A 320 -16.27 -18.91 -20.64
N ARG A 321 -17.04 -20.01 -20.57
CA ARG A 321 -16.57 -21.31 -20.07
C ARG A 321 -15.54 -21.96 -21.00
N ASN A 322 -15.58 -21.64 -22.29
CA ASN A 322 -14.56 -22.00 -23.28
C ASN A 322 -13.39 -20.99 -23.35
N GLU A 323 -13.30 -20.05 -22.41
CA GLU A 323 -12.24 -19.03 -22.33
C GLU A 323 -12.16 -18.08 -23.55
N LYS A 324 -13.21 -18.03 -24.38
CA LYS A 324 -13.36 -17.10 -25.50
C LYS A 324 -13.91 -15.76 -25.02
N TYR A 325 -13.10 -15.06 -24.22
CA TYR A 325 -13.52 -13.90 -23.43
C TYR A 325 -14.02 -12.70 -24.24
N ASP A 326 -13.29 -12.28 -25.28
CA ASP A 326 -13.70 -11.12 -26.08
C ASP A 326 -14.99 -11.39 -26.84
N ASP A 327 -15.15 -12.59 -27.40
CA ASP A 327 -16.37 -12.99 -28.11
C ASP A 327 -17.55 -13.13 -27.13
N ALA A 328 -17.31 -13.67 -25.93
CA ALA A 328 -18.31 -13.73 -24.86
C ALA A 328 -18.83 -12.34 -24.50
N LEU A 329 -17.95 -11.34 -24.32
CA LEU A 329 -18.37 -9.96 -24.03
C LEU A 329 -19.22 -9.37 -25.15
N VAL A 330 -18.85 -9.60 -26.41
CA VAL A 330 -19.61 -9.12 -27.57
C VAL A 330 -21.02 -9.72 -27.57
N ILE A 331 -21.13 -11.03 -27.39
CA ILE A 331 -22.41 -11.73 -27.37
C ILE A 331 -23.27 -11.34 -26.16
N LEU A 332 -22.67 -11.19 -24.97
CA LEU A 332 -23.39 -10.75 -23.77
C LEU A 332 -23.89 -9.29 -23.91
N LYS A 333 -23.11 -8.39 -24.55
CA LYS A 333 -23.53 -7.00 -24.81
C LYS A 333 -24.75 -6.91 -25.75
N ILE A 334 -24.90 -7.82 -26.70
CA ILE A 334 -26.05 -7.82 -27.63
C ILE A 334 -27.27 -8.56 -27.06
N ALA A 335 -27.11 -9.39 -26.02
CA ALA A 335 -28.20 -10.08 -25.36
C ALA A 335 -29.13 -9.10 -24.62
N GLN A 336 -30.41 -9.12 -24.99
CA GLN A 336 -31.47 -8.40 -24.28
C GLN A 336 -32.14 -9.38 -23.32
N VAL A 337 -32.12 -9.07 -22.03
CA VAL A 337 -32.55 -9.99 -20.97
C VAL A 337 -33.42 -9.26 -19.96
N ASP A 338 -34.17 -10.01 -19.15
CA ASP A 338 -34.91 -9.45 -18.02
C ASP A 338 -33.97 -8.95 -16.91
N GLU A 339 -34.53 -8.24 -15.93
CA GLU A 339 -33.78 -7.62 -14.83
C GLU A 339 -33.00 -8.63 -13.98
N SER A 340 -33.55 -9.82 -13.74
CA SER A 340 -32.89 -10.85 -12.94
C SER A 340 -31.65 -11.41 -13.66
N THR A 341 -31.80 -11.67 -14.96
CA THR A 341 -30.74 -12.16 -15.83
C THR A 341 -29.72 -11.06 -16.15
N GLU A 342 -30.11 -9.78 -16.10
CA GLU A 342 -29.20 -8.65 -16.28
C GLU A 342 -28.13 -8.59 -15.16
N ILE A 343 -28.49 -9.00 -13.94
CA ILE A 343 -27.53 -9.14 -12.81
C ILE A 343 -26.56 -10.28 -13.11
N GLU A 344 -27.05 -11.44 -13.55
CA GLU A 344 -26.21 -12.58 -13.91
C GLU A 344 -25.26 -12.24 -15.08
N LYS A 345 -25.77 -11.54 -16.08
CA LYS A 345 -25.00 -11.01 -17.21
C LYS A 345 -23.89 -10.08 -16.76
N ALA A 346 -24.20 -9.11 -15.88
CA ALA A 346 -23.20 -8.22 -15.30
C ALA A 346 -22.14 -9.01 -14.52
N TYR A 347 -22.53 -10.03 -13.77
CA TYR A 347 -21.61 -10.90 -13.03
C TYR A 347 -20.62 -11.62 -13.96
N TYR A 348 -21.11 -12.27 -15.04
CA TYR A 348 -20.23 -12.89 -16.04
C TYR A 348 -19.34 -11.88 -16.76
N MET A 349 -19.87 -10.70 -17.12
CA MET A 349 -19.05 -9.63 -17.71
C MET A 349 -17.93 -9.18 -16.76
N GLY A 350 -18.22 -9.06 -15.45
CA GLY A 350 -17.22 -8.77 -14.42
C GLY A 350 -16.13 -9.85 -14.34
N LEU A 351 -16.52 -11.12 -14.33
CA LEU A 351 -15.58 -12.25 -14.36
C LEU A 351 -14.69 -12.23 -15.61
N ILE A 352 -15.27 -11.96 -16.78
CA ILE A 352 -14.54 -11.88 -18.04
C ILE A 352 -13.52 -10.73 -17.99
N HIS A 353 -13.94 -9.51 -17.63
CA HIS A 353 -13.03 -8.37 -17.50
C HIS A 353 -11.92 -8.65 -16.48
N PHE A 354 -12.23 -9.32 -15.37
CA PHE A 354 -11.23 -9.72 -14.37
C PHE A 354 -10.19 -10.70 -14.96
N ARG A 355 -10.62 -11.71 -15.73
CA ARG A 355 -9.72 -12.65 -16.43
C ARG A 355 -8.84 -11.95 -17.48
N LEU A 356 -9.40 -10.95 -18.17
CA LEU A 356 -8.67 -10.12 -19.13
C LEU A 356 -7.73 -9.09 -18.49
N LYS A 357 -7.71 -9.00 -17.15
CA LYS A 357 -7.00 -7.98 -16.34
C LYS A 357 -7.49 -6.56 -16.58
N GLU A 358 -8.72 -6.40 -17.04
CA GLU A 358 -9.40 -5.13 -17.24
C GLU A 358 -10.06 -4.68 -15.92
N LEU A 359 -9.24 -4.50 -14.88
CA LEU A 359 -9.68 -4.44 -13.48
C LEU A 359 -10.70 -3.34 -13.18
N GLN A 360 -10.61 -2.19 -13.82
CA GLN A 360 -11.58 -1.08 -13.62
C GLN A 360 -12.96 -1.41 -14.22
N LEU A 361 -12.99 -2.07 -15.38
CA LEU A 361 -14.24 -2.53 -15.99
C LEU A 361 -14.86 -3.68 -15.17
N ALA A 362 -14.02 -4.58 -14.67
CA ALA A 362 -14.43 -5.64 -13.76
C ALA A 362 -15.05 -5.06 -12.47
N LEU A 363 -14.37 -4.09 -11.85
CA LEU A 363 -14.84 -3.40 -10.65
C LEU A 363 -16.22 -2.79 -10.86
N ALA A 364 -16.43 -2.07 -11.98
CA ALA A 364 -17.73 -1.47 -12.29
C ALA A 364 -18.87 -2.51 -12.41
N GLN A 365 -18.60 -3.66 -13.04
CA GLN A 365 -19.59 -4.74 -13.15
C GLN A 365 -19.85 -5.42 -11.80
N PHE A 366 -18.80 -5.70 -11.03
CA PHE A 366 -18.97 -6.31 -9.70
C PHE A 366 -19.69 -5.39 -8.73
N SER A 367 -19.41 -4.08 -8.75
CA SER A 367 -20.15 -3.12 -7.94
C SER A 367 -21.62 -3.05 -8.34
N LYS A 368 -21.96 -3.14 -9.64
CA LYS A 368 -23.36 -3.26 -10.11
C LYS A 368 -24.05 -4.50 -9.50
N VAL A 369 -23.38 -5.65 -9.48
CA VAL A 369 -23.91 -6.91 -8.94
C VAL A 369 -24.01 -6.89 -7.42
N LYS A 370 -23.01 -6.38 -6.71
CA LYS A 370 -23.02 -6.20 -5.26
C LYS A 370 -24.20 -5.32 -4.82
N ASN A 371 -24.42 -4.21 -5.53
CA ASN A 371 -25.48 -3.24 -5.21
C ASN A 371 -26.89 -3.77 -5.48
N SER A 372 -27.06 -4.78 -6.36
CA SER A 372 -28.36 -5.43 -6.55
C SER A 372 -28.77 -6.30 -5.37
N LYS A 373 -27.82 -6.63 -4.47
CA LYS A 373 -28.02 -7.48 -3.29
C LYS A 373 -28.61 -8.86 -3.65
N HIS A 374 -28.36 -9.35 -4.86
CA HIS A 374 -28.76 -10.68 -5.25
C HIS A 374 -28.11 -11.72 -4.34
N GLU A 375 -28.92 -12.53 -3.66
CA GLU A 375 -28.52 -13.41 -2.56
C GLU A 375 -27.27 -14.25 -2.85
N ILE A 376 -27.18 -14.85 -4.04
CA ILE A 376 -26.07 -15.74 -4.41
C ILE A 376 -24.86 -14.99 -5.01
N MET A 377 -25.11 -13.98 -5.87
CA MET A 377 -24.07 -13.37 -6.70
C MET A 377 -23.44 -12.13 -6.06
N ALA A 378 -24.19 -11.38 -5.24
CA ALA A 378 -23.69 -10.17 -4.60
C ALA A 378 -22.50 -10.44 -3.66
N PRO A 379 -22.50 -11.49 -2.81
CA PRO A 379 -21.33 -11.81 -1.98
C PRO A 379 -20.10 -12.17 -2.84
N SER A 380 -20.28 -13.00 -3.88
CA SER A 380 -19.19 -13.35 -4.79
C SER A 380 -18.63 -12.14 -5.54
N ALA A 381 -19.50 -11.24 -6.02
CA ALA A 381 -19.09 -10.00 -6.66
C ALA A 381 -18.35 -9.07 -5.69
N ALA A 382 -18.81 -8.94 -4.44
CA ALA A 382 -18.15 -8.19 -3.39
C ALA A 382 -16.76 -8.77 -3.07
N PHE A 383 -16.62 -10.10 -3.08
CA PHE A 383 -15.32 -10.75 -2.92
C PHE A 383 -14.34 -10.34 -4.03
N TYR A 384 -14.75 -10.40 -5.30
CA TYR A 384 -13.89 -9.96 -6.41
C TYR A 384 -13.57 -8.46 -6.37
N GLU A 385 -14.55 -7.61 -6.00
CA GLU A 385 -14.33 -6.18 -5.73
C GLU A 385 -13.25 -5.97 -4.67
N GLY A 386 -13.35 -6.68 -3.54
CA GLY A 386 -12.35 -6.66 -2.47
C GLY A 386 -10.97 -7.10 -2.94
N VAL A 387 -10.88 -8.18 -3.73
CA VAL A 387 -9.61 -8.68 -4.29
C VAL A 387 -8.97 -7.66 -5.23
N ILE A 388 -9.77 -7.00 -6.09
CA ILE A 388 -9.28 -5.96 -6.99
C ILE A 388 -8.72 -4.78 -6.19
N LEU A 389 -9.47 -4.28 -5.20
CA LEU A 389 -9.06 -3.17 -4.35
C LEU A 389 -7.83 -3.52 -3.49
N TYR A 390 -7.76 -4.75 -2.99
CA TYR A 390 -6.59 -5.27 -2.25
C TYR A 390 -5.35 -5.31 -3.14
N THR A 391 -5.48 -5.79 -4.38
CA THR A 391 -4.38 -5.84 -5.35
C THR A 391 -3.89 -4.44 -5.74
N ASP A 392 -4.80 -3.46 -5.73
CA ASP A 392 -4.50 -2.04 -5.92
C ASP A 392 -3.98 -1.35 -4.63
N GLU A 393 -3.72 -2.12 -3.55
CA GLU A 393 -3.26 -1.64 -2.23
C GLU A 393 -4.21 -0.63 -1.56
N LYS A 394 -5.46 -0.56 -2.03
CA LYS A 394 -6.54 0.25 -1.45
C LYS A 394 -7.20 -0.50 -0.30
N TYR A 395 -6.40 -0.82 0.72
CA TYR A 395 -6.81 -1.68 1.84
C TYR A 395 -8.06 -1.17 2.57
N GLU A 396 -8.15 0.13 2.81
CA GLU A 396 -9.32 0.75 3.46
C GLU A 396 -10.61 0.60 2.63
N ALA A 397 -10.50 0.66 1.30
CA ALA A 397 -11.65 0.44 0.42
C ALA A 397 -11.96 -1.06 0.21
N ALA A 398 -10.95 -1.93 0.28
CA ALA A 398 -11.10 -3.36 0.14
C ALA A 398 -11.81 -4.00 1.35
N LYS A 399 -11.50 -3.52 2.56
CA LYS A 399 -12.05 -4.03 3.82
C LYS A 399 -13.58 -4.14 3.83
N PRO A 400 -14.37 -3.08 3.55
CA PRO A 400 -15.83 -3.16 3.57
C PRO A 400 -16.40 -4.11 2.50
N ALA A 401 -15.66 -4.38 1.42
CA ALA A 401 -16.10 -5.35 0.43
C ALA A 401 -16.02 -6.78 0.98
N PHE A 402 -14.97 -7.12 1.73
CA PHE A 402 -14.86 -8.42 2.40
C PHE A 402 -15.78 -8.54 3.61
N GLU A 403 -15.96 -7.48 4.42
CA GLU A 403 -16.95 -7.46 5.51
C GLU A 403 -18.37 -7.75 4.97
N PHE A 404 -18.73 -7.15 3.83
CA PHE A 404 -19.99 -7.44 3.15
C PHE A 404 -20.14 -8.92 2.78
N VAL A 405 -19.05 -9.61 2.40
CA VAL A 405 -19.08 -11.06 2.13
C VAL A 405 -19.48 -11.81 3.40
N ILE A 406 -18.79 -11.55 4.50
CA ILE A 406 -19.07 -12.21 5.80
C ILE A 406 -20.51 -11.99 6.25
N ASP A 407 -21.05 -10.79 6.01
CA ASP A 407 -22.41 -10.43 6.44
C ASP A 407 -23.52 -11.04 5.57
N THR A 408 -23.25 -11.35 4.30
CA THR A 408 -24.30 -11.67 3.31
C THR A 408 -24.16 -13.04 2.64
N SER A 409 -22.98 -13.64 2.68
CA SER A 409 -22.71 -14.96 2.11
C SER A 409 -23.36 -16.08 2.92
N LYS A 410 -23.67 -17.18 2.23
CA LYS A 410 -24.09 -18.46 2.82
C LYS A 410 -23.10 -19.59 2.51
N ASP A 411 -21.96 -19.26 1.88
CA ASP A 411 -20.91 -20.20 1.49
C ASP A 411 -19.73 -20.11 2.48
N PRO A 412 -19.56 -21.09 3.39
CA PRO A 412 -18.49 -21.06 4.38
C PRO A 412 -17.08 -20.95 3.79
N ARG A 413 -16.86 -21.46 2.56
CA ARG A 413 -15.55 -21.38 1.90
C ARG A 413 -15.26 -19.98 1.38
N LEU A 414 -16.30 -19.23 1.01
CA LEU A 414 -16.16 -17.84 0.60
C LEU A 414 -15.88 -16.96 1.82
N ASP A 415 -16.53 -17.26 2.95
CA ASP A 415 -16.35 -16.57 4.22
C ASP A 415 -14.92 -16.74 4.72
N GLU A 416 -14.43 -17.99 4.78
CA GLU A 416 -13.04 -18.31 5.17
C GLU A 416 -12.00 -17.52 4.34
N LYS A 417 -12.22 -17.42 3.02
CA LYS A 417 -11.34 -16.63 2.15
C LYS A 417 -11.42 -15.13 2.43
N ALA A 418 -12.63 -14.60 2.68
CA ALA A 418 -12.80 -13.19 3.00
C ALA A 418 -12.15 -12.84 4.35
N GLU A 419 -12.25 -13.72 5.36
CA GLU A 419 -11.54 -13.58 6.64
C GLU A 419 -10.02 -13.54 6.45
N GLU A 420 -9.47 -14.41 5.60
CA GLU A 420 -8.04 -14.41 5.28
C GLU A 420 -7.59 -13.06 4.68
N TYR A 421 -8.38 -12.48 3.78
CA TYR A 421 -8.10 -11.15 3.23
C TYR A 421 -8.25 -10.04 4.27
N LEU A 422 -9.23 -10.12 5.17
CA LEU A 422 -9.39 -9.15 6.26
C LEU A 422 -8.19 -9.18 7.22
N GLU A 423 -7.67 -10.36 7.55
CA GLU A 423 -6.46 -10.50 8.36
C GLU A 423 -5.24 -9.89 7.64
N ARG A 424 -5.06 -10.19 6.34
CA ARG A 424 -4.00 -9.60 5.52
C ARG A 424 -4.10 -8.08 5.45
N ILE A 425 -5.31 -7.54 5.30
CA ILE A 425 -5.59 -6.09 5.31
C ILE A 425 -5.24 -5.49 6.67
N ALA A 426 -5.68 -6.09 7.78
CA ALA A 426 -5.36 -5.61 9.13
C ALA A 426 -3.85 -5.55 9.35
N ASN A 427 -3.13 -6.60 8.94
CA ASN A 427 -1.67 -6.66 9.01
C ASN A 427 -1.00 -5.59 8.13
N ALA A 428 -1.50 -5.35 6.92
CA ALA A 428 -0.98 -4.33 6.02
C ALA A 428 -1.21 -2.91 6.56
N LEU A 429 -2.39 -2.62 7.11
CA LEU A 429 -2.71 -1.34 7.72
C LEU A 429 -1.86 -1.07 8.96
N VAL A 430 -1.70 -2.05 9.86
CA VAL A 430 -0.80 -1.94 11.02
C VAL A 430 0.64 -1.68 10.58
N PHE A 431 1.09 -2.34 9.51
CA PHE A 431 2.42 -2.11 8.96
C PHE A 431 2.59 -0.69 8.40
N LYS A 432 1.65 -0.23 7.57
CA LYS A 432 1.66 1.12 6.99
C LYS A 432 1.64 2.19 8.09
N HIS A 433 0.77 2.01 9.08
CA HIS A 433 0.71 2.83 10.26
C HIS A 433 2.09 2.91 10.93
N LYS A 434 2.75 1.78 11.23
CA LYS A 434 4.09 1.78 11.83
C LYS A 434 5.19 2.40 10.96
N GLN A 435 5.03 2.47 9.63
CA GLN A 435 5.97 3.18 8.75
C GLN A 435 5.82 4.70 8.84
N GLU A 436 4.62 5.19 9.11
CA GLU A 436 4.31 6.61 9.26
C GLU A 436 4.82 7.15 10.60
N HIS A 437 4.85 6.30 11.65
CA HIS A 437 5.31 6.67 12.99
C HIS A 437 6.82 6.45 13.12
N LYS A 438 7.57 7.55 13.08
CA LYS A 438 9.03 7.59 13.08
C LYS A 438 9.61 8.17 14.35
N HIS A 439 8.82 8.88 15.15
CA HIS A 439 9.29 9.69 16.26
C HIS A 439 8.67 9.29 17.59
N ASP A 440 9.48 8.69 18.45
CA ASP A 440 9.10 8.30 19.81
C ASP A 440 9.89 9.14 20.81
N PHE A 441 9.20 9.81 21.74
CA PHE A 441 9.83 10.62 22.79
C PHE A 441 9.36 10.18 24.18
N SER A 442 10.27 9.95 25.11
CA SER A 442 9.94 9.62 26.49
C SER A 442 10.68 10.52 27.47
N PHE A 443 9.97 10.85 28.55
CA PHE A 443 10.46 11.68 29.64
C PHE A 443 10.08 11.07 30.98
N SER A 444 11.02 10.98 31.91
CA SER A 444 10.73 10.52 33.27
C SER A 444 11.31 11.48 34.30
N LEU A 445 10.58 11.64 35.40
CA LEU A 445 11.00 12.37 36.59
C LEU A 445 10.84 11.48 37.81
N GLY A 446 11.86 11.43 38.64
CA GLY A 446 11.87 10.64 39.86
C GLY A 446 12.56 11.33 41.02
N ALA A 447 12.36 10.78 42.19
CA ALA A 447 13.07 11.11 43.41
C ALA A 447 13.61 9.81 44.02
N THR A 448 14.83 9.87 44.54
CA THR A 448 15.47 8.76 45.22
C THR A 448 16.07 9.23 46.53
N TYR A 449 15.94 8.42 47.56
CA TYR A 449 16.67 8.57 48.82
C TYR A 449 17.68 7.44 48.91
N ASP A 450 18.93 7.77 49.22
CA ASP A 450 20.03 6.84 49.38
C ASP A 450 20.64 7.01 50.77
N SER A 451 20.82 5.92 51.51
CA SER A 451 21.46 5.96 52.83
C SER A 451 22.97 6.15 52.75
N ASN A 452 23.56 6.00 51.56
CA ASN A 452 24.97 6.23 51.30
C ASN A 452 25.16 6.49 49.80
N VAL A 453 25.16 7.78 49.44
CA VAL A 453 25.23 8.23 48.05
C VAL A 453 26.55 7.78 47.43
N LEU A 454 26.50 7.33 46.18
CA LEU A 454 27.67 6.93 45.41
C LEU A 454 28.10 8.09 44.52
N PHE A 455 29.42 8.32 44.43
CA PHE A 455 30.02 9.37 43.58
C PHE A 455 29.57 9.22 42.14
N SER A 456 29.72 8.02 41.57
CA SER A 456 29.16 7.70 40.27
C SER A 456 27.91 6.83 40.45
N PRO A 457 26.93 6.93 39.52
CA PRO A 457 25.79 6.02 39.52
C PRO A 457 26.28 4.57 39.37
N ASP A 458 25.46 3.58 39.71
CA ASP A 458 25.79 2.14 39.63
C ASP A 458 26.01 1.62 38.17
N ASN A 459 26.54 2.46 37.27
CA ASN A 459 26.81 2.11 35.88
C ASN A 459 28.14 1.36 35.71
N GLN A 460 28.33 0.81 34.52
CA GLN A 460 28.67 -0.59 34.36
C GLN A 460 30.11 -1.01 34.66
N THR A 461 31.05 -0.13 35.05
CA THR A 461 32.46 -0.51 35.28
C THR A 461 32.99 -0.26 36.67
N ASP A 462 32.33 0.60 37.43
CA ASP A 462 32.67 0.94 38.81
C ASP A 462 31.36 1.05 39.57
N GLN A 463 31.23 0.38 40.72
CA GLN A 463 30.01 0.47 41.55
C GLN A 463 29.91 1.80 42.30
N GLY A 464 30.60 2.84 41.82
CA GLY A 464 30.82 4.10 42.53
C GLY A 464 31.66 3.90 43.80
N THR A 465 32.41 4.93 44.16
CA THR A 465 32.90 5.06 45.54
C THR A 465 31.79 5.69 46.37
N ALA A 466 31.60 5.23 47.60
CA ALA A 466 30.63 5.84 48.50
C ALA A 466 31.09 7.21 49.00
N THR A 467 30.14 8.12 49.21
CA THR A 467 30.36 9.43 49.82
C THR A 467 30.30 9.39 51.35
N ASP A 468 29.92 8.24 51.92
CA ASP A 468 29.63 8.04 53.35
C ASP A 468 28.57 9.03 53.89
N SER A 469 27.70 9.53 53.01
CA SER A 469 26.66 10.52 53.32
C SER A 469 25.31 10.10 52.72
N ASP A 470 24.23 10.23 53.49
CA ASP A 470 22.87 9.96 53.01
C ASP A 470 22.25 11.20 52.36
N GLY A 471 21.29 11.01 51.47
CA GLY A 471 20.66 12.15 50.82
C GLY A 471 19.54 11.84 49.84
N PHE A 472 18.75 12.89 49.56
CA PHE A 472 17.73 12.89 48.52
C PHE A 472 18.29 13.43 47.21
N ARG A 473 18.00 12.72 46.12
CA ARG A 473 18.35 13.09 44.75
C ARG A 473 17.13 13.06 43.85
N MET A 474 17.12 13.93 42.87
CA MET A 474 16.14 13.96 41.80
C MET A 474 16.72 13.28 40.56
N LEU A 475 15.85 12.65 39.78
CA LEU A 475 16.20 11.88 38.60
C LEU A 475 15.40 12.41 37.42
N GLU A 476 16.08 12.76 36.34
CA GLU A 476 15.48 13.13 35.07
C GLU A 476 16.00 12.19 33.98
N THR A 477 15.11 11.65 33.16
CA THR A 477 15.50 10.95 31.94
C THR A 477 14.75 11.48 30.74
N MET A 478 15.45 11.62 29.62
CA MET A 478 14.91 11.96 28.32
C MET A 478 15.39 10.92 27.32
N SER A 479 14.52 10.47 26.43
CA SER A 479 14.92 9.64 25.30
C SER A 479 14.13 9.99 24.07
N TYR A 480 14.81 9.95 22.94
CA TYR A 480 14.27 10.19 21.62
C TYR A 480 14.72 9.07 20.70
N GLN A 481 13.77 8.38 20.11
CA GLN A 481 14.00 7.35 19.12
C GLN A 481 13.50 7.82 17.76
N TYR A 482 14.38 7.73 16.77
CA TYR A 482 14.07 7.98 15.37
C TYR A 482 14.16 6.69 14.56
N ARG A 483 13.04 6.28 13.95
CA ARG A 483 12.97 5.09 13.08
C ARG A 483 13.31 5.45 11.65
N ALA A 484 14.60 5.37 11.31
CA ALA A 484 15.11 5.69 9.97
C ALA A 484 14.61 4.72 8.89
N ILE A 485 14.52 3.42 9.20
CA ILE A 485 14.03 2.38 8.28
C ILE A 485 13.07 1.44 9.01
N TYR A 486 11.89 1.20 8.43
CA TYR A 486 10.95 0.18 8.89
C TYR A 486 10.42 -0.65 7.73
N MET A 487 10.86 -1.90 7.68
CA MET A 487 10.43 -2.94 6.75
C MET A 487 9.93 -4.15 7.56
N ARG A 488 9.29 -5.11 6.90
CA ARG A 488 8.74 -6.29 7.59
C ARG A 488 9.84 -7.12 8.28
N GLU A 489 10.95 -7.34 7.57
CA GLU A 489 12.07 -8.17 8.03
C GLU A 489 13.25 -7.35 8.56
N PHE A 490 13.23 -6.02 8.43
CA PHE A 490 14.37 -5.16 8.76
C PHE A 490 13.95 -3.82 9.35
N GLU A 491 14.66 -3.36 10.36
CA GLU A 491 14.44 -2.06 10.99
C GLU A 491 15.78 -1.44 11.41
N TRP A 492 15.91 -0.13 11.20
CA TRP A 492 17.07 0.64 11.67
C TRP A 492 16.56 1.87 12.41
N THR A 493 17.00 2.02 13.66
CA THR A 493 16.65 3.15 14.52
C THR A 493 17.91 3.87 15.00
N ILE A 494 17.71 5.12 15.42
CA ILE A 494 18.69 5.93 16.14
C ILE A 494 18.05 6.30 17.47
N ASP A 495 18.70 5.94 18.56
CA ASP A 495 18.20 6.17 19.91
C ASP A 495 19.16 7.14 20.60
N ALA A 496 18.68 8.31 21.00
CA ALA A 496 19.41 9.27 21.81
C ALA A 496 18.76 9.37 23.18
N SER A 497 19.56 9.31 24.25
CA SER A 497 19.03 9.43 25.60
C SER A 497 19.94 10.21 26.52
N GLN A 498 19.33 10.88 27.49
CA GLN A 498 19.99 11.58 28.58
C GLN A 498 19.41 11.09 29.91
N LEU A 499 20.28 10.92 30.89
CA LEU A 499 19.96 10.70 32.29
C LEU A 499 20.68 11.78 33.09
N TYR A 500 19.97 12.49 33.95
CA TYR A 500 20.55 13.46 34.86
C TYR A 500 20.08 13.17 36.29
N ILE A 501 21.02 13.02 37.21
CA ILE A 501 20.74 12.89 38.64
C ILE A 501 21.31 14.12 39.31
N TYR A 502 20.49 14.81 40.10
CA TYR A 502 20.94 15.99 40.84
C TYR A 502 20.52 15.94 42.31
N SER A 503 21.46 16.29 43.17
CA SER A 503 21.29 16.30 44.62
C SER A 503 20.70 17.62 45.09
N LEU A 504 19.82 17.55 46.08
CA LEU A 504 19.27 18.76 46.72
C LEU A 504 20.25 19.35 47.75
N ASP A 505 21.14 18.52 48.28
CA ASP A 505 22.23 18.92 49.16
C ASP A 505 23.45 19.35 48.34
N SER A 506 24.02 20.52 48.65
CA SER A 506 25.21 21.04 47.98
C SER A 506 26.43 20.16 48.21
N ASP A 507 26.53 19.49 49.36
CA ASP A 507 27.70 18.67 49.70
C ASP A 507 27.75 17.38 48.86
N LEU A 508 26.60 16.98 48.30
CA LEU A 508 26.45 15.81 47.44
C LEU A 508 26.52 16.13 45.95
N GLN A 509 26.58 17.40 45.54
CA GLN A 509 26.56 17.78 44.12
C GLN A 509 27.82 17.33 43.35
N VAL A 510 28.93 17.01 44.03
CA VAL A 510 30.11 16.39 43.39
C VAL A 510 29.82 14.94 42.91
N ALA A 511 28.73 14.36 43.39
CA ALA A 511 28.23 13.04 43.02
C ALA A 511 27.01 13.11 42.08
N ASP A 512 26.81 14.24 41.40
CA ASP A 512 25.71 14.44 40.45
C ASP A 512 26.15 14.09 39.02
N PRO A 513 25.74 12.92 38.48
CA PRO A 513 26.08 12.51 37.14
C PRO A 513 25.09 13.01 36.08
N MET A 514 25.61 13.30 34.90
CA MET A 514 24.85 13.37 33.66
C MET A 514 25.38 12.35 32.66
N LEU A 515 24.53 11.43 32.22
CA LEU A 515 24.86 10.40 31.23
C LEU A 515 24.16 10.71 29.91
N VAL A 516 24.91 10.77 28.82
CA VAL A 516 24.40 10.94 27.46
C VAL A 516 24.76 9.71 26.65
N SER A 517 23.79 9.14 25.94
CA SER A 517 23.98 7.94 25.12
C SER A 517 23.38 8.12 23.73
N LEU A 518 24.09 7.63 22.73
CA LEU A 518 23.64 7.52 21.35
C LEU A 518 23.84 6.07 20.89
N LYS A 519 22.76 5.40 20.51
CA LYS A 519 22.77 4.03 19.98
C LYS A 519 22.15 3.99 18.60
N SER A 520 22.57 3.02 17.80
CA SER A 520 22.01 2.78 16.46
C SER A 520 21.56 1.33 16.30
N PRO A 521 20.41 0.93 16.89
CA PRO A 521 19.89 -0.42 16.75
C PRO A 521 19.56 -0.80 15.30
N ILE A 522 20.08 -1.95 14.87
CA ILE A 522 19.78 -2.56 13.57
C ILE A 522 19.15 -3.93 13.85
N THR A 523 17.91 -4.09 13.42
CA THR A 523 17.07 -5.25 13.72
C THR A 523 16.75 -6.04 12.46
N TRP A 524 16.94 -7.36 12.53
CA TRP A 524 16.43 -8.33 11.56
C TRP A 524 15.38 -9.21 12.20
N LYS A 525 14.30 -9.49 11.47
CA LYS A 525 13.18 -10.32 11.88
C LYS A 525 12.94 -11.36 10.79
N GLY A 526 12.64 -12.59 11.18
CA GLY A 526 12.33 -13.62 10.21
C GLY A 526 11.96 -14.94 10.85
N VAL A 527 11.99 -15.99 10.03
CA VAL A 527 11.78 -17.37 10.46
C VAL A 527 13.06 -18.14 10.18
N TRP A 528 13.56 -18.86 11.18
CA TRP A 528 14.69 -19.76 11.06
C TRP A 528 14.22 -21.18 11.41
N GLY A 529 14.22 -22.07 10.43
CA GLY A 529 13.53 -23.36 10.52
C GLY A 529 12.01 -23.15 10.59
N GLN A 530 11.40 -23.50 11.71
CA GLN A 530 9.97 -23.27 12.00
C GLN A 530 9.75 -22.27 13.15
N LYS A 531 10.81 -21.57 13.59
CA LYS A 531 10.76 -20.64 14.73
C LYS A 531 10.98 -19.22 14.26
N GLY A 532 10.15 -18.29 14.73
CA GLY A 532 10.40 -16.86 14.52
C GLY A 532 11.61 -16.40 15.32
N TYR A 533 12.41 -15.50 14.75
CA TYR A 533 13.54 -14.87 15.43
C TYR A 533 13.56 -13.35 15.25
N LYS A 534 14.20 -12.66 16.19
CA LYS A 534 14.56 -11.24 16.11
C LYS A 534 16.01 -11.10 16.56
N LEU A 535 16.87 -10.61 15.68
CA LEU A 535 18.26 -10.27 15.97
C LEU A 535 18.41 -8.75 15.96
N THR A 536 18.98 -8.16 17.00
CA THR A 536 19.27 -6.73 17.06
C THR A 536 20.74 -6.51 17.40
N LEU A 537 21.45 -5.77 16.57
CA LEU A 537 22.79 -5.25 16.86
C LEU A 537 22.64 -3.80 17.30
N LYS A 538 23.26 -3.40 18.42
CA LYS A 538 23.13 -2.05 19.00
C LYS A 538 24.54 -1.47 19.22
N PRO A 539 25.26 -1.06 18.16
CA PRO A 539 26.43 -0.21 18.33
C PRO A 539 26.00 1.10 18.99
N GLY A 540 26.83 1.61 19.91
CA GLY A 540 26.54 2.85 20.60
C GLY A 540 27.77 3.51 21.20
N TYR A 541 27.55 4.73 21.65
CA TYR A 541 28.52 5.54 22.36
C TYR A 541 27.85 6.20 23.56
N GLU A 542 28.56 6.26 24.67
CA GLU A 542 28.07 6.82 25.92
C GLU A 542 29.14 7.71 26.55
N THR A 543 28.70 8.79 27.20
CA THR A 543 29.58 9.72 27.92
C THR A 543 28.95 10.07 29.25
N LEU A 544 29.75 9.97 30.32
CA LEU A 544 29.37 10.34 31.68
C LEU A 544 30.08 11.64 32.06
N PHE A 545 29.30 12.63 32.44
CA PHE A 545 29.76 13.91 32.97
C PHE A 545 29.52 13.98 34.48
N MET A 546 30.52 14.41 35.24
CA MET A 546 30.47 14.53 36.70
C MET A 546 31.65 15.40 37.17
N ASP A 547 31.44 16.26 38.16
CA ASP A 547 32.52 17.11 38.70
C ASP A 547 33.32 16.36 39.77
N THR A 548 34.64 16.23 39.60
CA THR A 548 35.49 15.32 40.40
C THR A 548 36.18 15.96 41.61
N ASP A 549 36.20 17.30 41.71
CA ASP A 549 36.91 18.04 42.76
C ASP A 549 36.03 19.12 43.41
N SER A 550 36.01 19.14 44.75
CA SER A 550 35.32 20.16 45.57
C SER A 550 35.93 21.56 45.51
N SER A 551 37.08 21.73 44.85
CA SER A 551 37.79 23.01 44.69
C SER A 551 37.53 23.69 43.34
N SER A 552 36.89 22.99 42.40
CA SER A 552 36.54 23.50 41.08
C SER A 552 35.19 24.24 41.15
N THR A 553 34.94 25.21 40.25
CA THR A 553 33.61 25.84 40.16
C THR A 553 32.60 24.79 39.73
N GLN A 554 31.87 24.24 40.70
CA GLN A 554 30.83 23.25 40.50
C GLN A 554 29.81 23.75 39.47
N THR A 555 29.60 22.94 38.43
CA THR A 555 28.68 23.24 37.34
C THR A 555 27.42 22.40 37.47
N ASN A 556 26.25 23.01 37.32
CA ASN A 556 24.97 22.31 37.33
C ASN A 556 24.20 22.69 36.04
N PRO A 557 24.07 21.79 35.05
CA PRO A 557 24.54 20.40 35.02
C PRO A 557 26.07 20.28 34.95
N PRO A 558 26.65 19.12 35.35
CA PRO A 558 28.08 18.86 35.33
C PRO A 558 28.61 18.91 33.89
N SER A 559 29.83 19.42 33.72
CA SER A 559 30.46 19.62 32.40
C SER A 559 31.73 18.82 32.17
N THR A 560 32.29 18.22 33.22
CA THR A 560 33.53 17.45 33.16
C THR A 560 33.25 16.02 32.70
N ASN A 561 33.79 15.61 31.54
CA ASN A 561 33.70 14.24 31.04
C ASN A 561 34.68 13.34 31.81
N ILE A 562 34.15 12.34 32.53
CA ILE A 562 34.95 11.42 33.36
C ILE A 562 35.04 10.00 32.78
N LEU A 563 34.14 9.64 31.86
CA LEU A 563 34.11 8.33 31.24
C LEU A 563 33.49 8.41 29.85
N SER A 564 34.18 7.81 28.87
CA SER A 564 33.68 7.64 27.51
C SER A 564 33.68 6.16 27.14
N SER A 565 32.61 5.69 26.51
CA SER A 565 32.40 4.26 26.32
C SER A 565 31.87 3.92 24.94
N ILE A 566 32.45 2.90 24.33
CA ILE A 566 31.97 2.30 23.09
C ILE A 566 31.20 1.02 23.43
N LEU A 567 29.98 0.92 22.91
CA LEU A 567 29.05 -0.17 23.18
C LEU A 567 28.81 -1.01 21.93
N PHE A 568 28.75 -2.32 22.10
CA PHE A 568 28.30 -3.25 21.09
C PHE A 568 27.44 -4.35 21.72
N ASP A 569 26.12 -4.17 21.67
CA ASP A 569 25.17 -5.14 22.20
C ASP A 569 24.58 -6.00 21.08
N VAL A 570 24.44 -7.29 21.33
CA VAL A 570 23.73 -8.25 20.49
C VAL A 570 22.56 -8.82 21.28
N ASP A 571 21.36 -8.69 20.73
CA ASP A 571 20.10 -9.13 21.34
C ASP A 571 19.41 -10.09 20.38
N PHE A 572 19.40 -11.38 20.74
CA PHE A 572 18.83 -12.45 19.94
C PHE A 572 17.63 -13.08 20.64
N THR A 573 16.44 -12.85 20.09
CA THR A 573 15.19 -13.45 20.54
C THR A 573 14.78 -14.59 19.63
N LEU A 574 14.43 -15.73 20.22
CA LEU A 574 13.89 -16.90 19.55
C LEU A 574 12.51 -17.23 20.13
N ILE A 575 11.51 -17.36 19.25
CA ILE A 575 10.17 -17.81 19.61
C ILE A 575 10.22 -19.33 19.71
N MET A 576 10.27 -19.85 20.93
CA MET A 576 10.38 -21.28 21.19
C MET A 576 9.05 -21.99 20.97
N ARG A 577 7.97 -21.36 21.46
CA ARG A 577 6.56 -21.71 21.30
C ARG A 577 5.74 -20.41 21.30
N ASP A 578 4.47 -20.47 20.93
CA ASP A 578 3.60 -19.28 20.90
C ASP A 578 3.53 -18.53 22.25
N ASN A 579 3.68 -19.27 23.35
CA ASN A 579 3.67 -18.76 24.73
C ASN A 579 5.05 -18.72 25.42
N TRP A 580 6.15 -19.01 24.73
CA TRP A 580 7.48 -19.00 25.35
C TRP A 580 8.53 -18.41 24.41
N PHE A 581 9.07 -17.25 24.80
CA PHE A 581 10.12 -16.55 24.09
C PHE A 581 11.42 -16.61 24.89
N SER A 582 12.51 -16.99 24.22
CA SER A 582 13.86 -17.03 24.79
C SER A 582 14.66 -15.88 24.21
N ASN A 583 15.28 -15.09 25.06
CA ASN A 583 16.12 -13.96 24.69
C ASN A 583 17.55 -14.19 25.21
N TYR A 584 18.54 -13.97 24.36
CA TYR A 584 19.96 -14.09 24.66
C TYR A 584 20.63 -12.76 24.33
N ILE A 585 21.34 -12.20 25.29
CA ILE A 585 21.95 -10.88 25.19
C ILE A 585 23.45 -11.04 25.42
N LEU A 586 24.24 -10.51 24.50
CA LEU A 586 25.68 -10.33 24.65
C LEU A 586 25.94 -8.82 24.65
N GLU A 587 26.47 -8.28 25.75
CA GLU A 587 26.87 -6.88 25.86
C GLU A 587 28.39 -6.83 25.89
N ASN A 588 28.98 -5.99 25.04
CA ASN A 588 30.39 -5.65 25.13
C ASN A 588 30.54 -4.15 25.24
N ARG A 589 31.41 -3.72 26.15
CA ARG A 589 31.70 -2.33 26.41
C ARG A 589 33.20 -2.14 26.56
N LEU A 590 33.70 -1.08 25.94
CA LEU A 590 35.06 -0.59 26.10
C LEU A 590 34.99 0.77 26.77
N ASP A 591 35.69 0.90 27.88
CA ASP A 591 35.63 2.05 28.76
C ASP A 591 36.98 2.76 28.82
N ASP A 592 36.94 4.08 28.61
CA ASP A 592 38.08 4.98 28.68
C ASP A 592 37.82 6.02 29.78
N SER A 593 38.53 5.88 30.90
CA SER A 593 38.35 6.72 32.07
C SER A 593 39.19 7.98 31.93
N LEU A 594 38.53 9.13 31.96
CA LEU A 594 39.15 10.45 31.83
C LEU A 594 39.30 11.16 33.18
N ASP A 595 38.84 10.52 34.25
CA ASP A 595 39.03 10.99 35.61
C ASP A 595 40.51 10.86 36.03
N ALA A 596 41.10 11.97 36.47
CA ALA A 596 42.47 12.01 36.96
C ALA A 596 42.70 11.13 38.20
N SER A 597 41.64 10.82 38.96
CA SER A 597 41.69 9.89 40.11
C SER A 597 41.84 8.42 39.67
N SER A 598 41.51 8.10 38.41
CA SER A 598 41.47 6.77 37.83
C SER A 598 42.86 6.26 37.38
N THR A 599 43.80 6.14 38.32
CA THR A 599 45.18 5.72 38.04
C THR A 599 45.62 4.54 38.91
N GLY A 600 46.71 3.86 38.53
CA GLY A 600 47.29 2.78 39.32
C GLY A 600 46.32 1.60 39.55
N ASP A 601 46.18 1.17 40.80
CA ASP A 601 45.26 0.07 41.18
C ASP A 601 43.77 0.46 41.07
N ASP A 602 43.44 1.75 40.93
CA ASP A 602 42.07 2.27 40.77
C ASP A 602 41.69 2.64 39.33
N ASN A 603 42.60 2.44 38.36
CA ASN A 603 42.32 2.74 36.96
C ASN A 603 41.11 1.95 36.42
N ALA A 604 40.08 2.68 35.98
CA ALA A 604 38.79 2.17 35.55
C ALA A 604 38.70 1.86 34.05
N ASP A 605 39.76 2.08 33.25
CA ASP A 605 39.76 1.65 31.85
C ASP A 605 39.52 0.16 31.80
N SER A 606 38.48 -0.27 31.08
CA SER A 606 38.09 -1.67 31.12
C SER A 606 37.50 -2.18 29.81
N THR A 607 37.50 -3.50 29.70
CA THR A 607 36.64 -4.21 28.78
C THR A 607 35.65 -5.01 29.60
N LEU A 608 34.37 -4.72 29.40
CA LEU A 608 33.28 -5.44 30.05
C LEU A 608 32.55 -6.30 29.04
N THR A 609 32.38 -7.57 29.39
CA THR A 609 31.58 -8.52 28.60
C THR A 609 30.51 -9.15 29.49
N SER A 610 29.25 -9.03 29.08
CA SER A 610 28.13 -9.70 29.76
C SER A 610 27.42 -10.68 28.82
N ILE A 611 27.14 -11.87 29.32
CA ILE A 611 26.24 -12.83 28.68
C ILE A 611 25.02 -12.98 29.57
N LYS A 612 23.84 -12.67 29.03
CA LYS A 612 22.56 -12.74 29.75
C LYS A 612 21.54 -13.54 28.98
N THR A 613 20.57 -14.09 29.70
CA THR A 613 19.38 -14.69 29.11
C THR A 613 18.14 -14.22 29.84
N LYS A 614 17.04 -14.09 29.10
CA LYS A 614 15.72 -13.79 29.63
C LYS A 614 14.69 -14.73 28.97
N GLN A 615 14.01 -15.50 29.80
CA GLN A 615 12.96 -16.42 29.41
C GLN A 615 11.61 -15.78 29.76
N THR A 616 10.75 -15.59 28.76
CA THR A 616 9.42 -14.99 28.93
C THR A 616 8.35 -16.02 28.63
N PHE A 617 7.51 -16.31 29.63
CA PHE A 617 6.39 -17.24 29.55
C PHE A 617 5.07 -16.46 29.61
N PHE A 618 4.31 -16.50 28.52
CA PHE A 618 2.97 -15.92 28.46
C PHE A 618 1.97 -16.90 29.07
N MET A 619 1.19 -16.40 30.03
CA MET A 619 0.24 -17.21 30.81
C MET A 619 -1.16 -17.21 30.22
N ASP A 620 -1.38 -16.45 29.16
CA ASP A 620 -2.66 -16.31 28.47
C ASP A 620 -2.47 -16.17 26.95
N GLN A 621 -3.49 -16.56 26.17
CA GLN A 621 -3.45 -16.44 24.71
C GLN A 621 -3.37 -14.99 24.24
N SER A 622 -3.89 -14.03 25.03
CA SER A 622 -3.79 -12.60 24.70
C SER A 622 -2.41 -12.00 25.00
N LYS A 623 -1.49 -12.80 25.58
CA LYS A 623 -0.10 -12.44 25.92
C LYS A 623 0.02 -11.21 26.82
N LYS A 624 -1.00 -10.95 27.64
CA LYS A 624 -1.05 -9.80 28.56
C LYS A 624 -0.56 -10.14 29.96
N LYS A 625 -0.50 -11.42 30.32
CA LYS A 625 0.07 -11.93 31.57
C LYS A 625 1.37 -12.67 31.25
N ALA A 626 2.47 -12.27 31.89
CA ALA A 626 3.77 -12.84 31.62
C ALA A 626 4.57 -13.05 32.91
N LEU A 627 5.24 -14.19 32.99
CA LEU A 627 6.31 -14.47 33.94
C LEU A 627 7.63 -14.40 33.18
N GLN A 628 8.61 -13.68 33.71
CA GLN A 628 9.96 -13.61 33.14
C GLN A 628 10.97 -14.07 34.18
N ALA A 629 11.95 -14.84 33.75
CA ALA A 629 13.07 -15.25 34.55
C ALA A 629 14.34 -15.11 33.71
N GLY A 630 15.40 -14.57 34.30
CA GLY A 630 16.64 -14.31 33.62
C GLY A 630 17.85 -14.52 34.51
N GLY A 631 18.98 -14.72 33.85
CA GLY A 631 20.27 -14.88 34.50
C GLY A 631 21.35 -14.22 33.65
N GLY A 632 22.42 -13.77 34.28
CA GLY A 632 23.53 -13.13 33.60
C GLY A 632 24.85 -13.33 34.31
N TYR A 633 25.92 -13.32 33.52
CA TYR A 633 27.29 -13.31 34.01
C TYR A 633 28.07 -12.19 33.32
N THR A 634 28.75 -11.37 34.09
CA THR A 634 29.56 -10.25 33.61
C THR A 634 30.99 -10.38 34.09
N LEU A 635 31.93 -10.13 33.19
CA LEU A 635 33.36 -10.00 33.46
C LEU A 635 33.76 -8.54 33.22
N ASN A 636 34.34 -7.87 34.21
CA ASN A 636 34.93 -6.54 34.05
C ASN A 636 36.45 -6.62 34.13
N GLY A 637 37.11 -6.62 32.97
CA GLY A 637 38.56 -6.65 32.83
C GLY A 637 39.16 -5.25 32.88
N ALA A 638 39.11 -4.58 34.04
CA ALA A 638 39.72 -3.26 34.22
C ALA A 638 41.27 -3.32 34.23
N LYS A 639 41.97 -2.22 33.97
CA LYS A 639 43.43 -2.16 34.16
C LYS A 639 43.79 -2.15 35.65
N GLY A 640 43.08 -1.34 36.44
CA GLY A 640 43.22 -1.26 37.90
C GLY A 640 42.68 -2.51 38.60
N LYS A 641 43.38 -2.96 39.64
CA LYS A 641 43.01 -4.13 40.44
C LYS A 641 41.70 -3.95 41.20
N ASN A 642 41.47 -2.77 41.75
CA ASN A 642 40.30 -2.45 42.57
C ASN A 642 39.01 -2.37 41.74
N LYS A 643 39.13 -2.23 40.41
CA LYS A 643 38.01 -2.13 39.47
C LYS A 643 37.70 -3.46 38.76
N LYS A 644 38.52 -4.50 38.93
CA LYS A 644 38.27 -5.84 38.38
C LYS A 644 37.23 -6.59 39.21
N TYR A 645 36.18 -7.08 38.56
CA TYR A 645 35.18 -7.92 39.22
C TYR A 645 34.49 -8.91 38.27
N ASN A 646 33.83 -9.88 38.88
CA ASN A 646 32.85 -10.74 38.23
C ASN A 646 31.46 -10.50 38.82
N LYS A 647 30.40 -10.52 38.00
CA LYS A 647 29.02 -10.35 38.44
C LYS A 647 28.17 -11.56 38.04
N ILE A 648 27.36 -12.05 38.97
CA ILE A 648 26.23 -12.95 38.67
C ILE A 648 24.95 -12.17 38.92
N LEU A 649 24.02 -12.22 37.97
CA LEU A 649 22.71 -11.56 38.03
C LEU A 649 21.60 -12.60 37.89
N LEU A 650 20.55 -12.48 38.70
CA LEU A 650 19.28 -13.17 38.56
C LEU A 650 18.15 -12.12 38.53
N ASN A 651 17.24 -12.25 37.56
CA ASN A 651 16.08 -11.36 37.41
C ASN A 651 14.81 -12.22 37.35
N PHE A 652 13.80 -11.83 38.11
CA PHE A 652 12.46 -12.39 38.02
C PHE A 652 11.46 -11.25 37.89
N SER A 653 10.51 -11.38 36.98
CA SER A 653 9.41 -10.43 36.87
C SER A 653 8.09 -11.09 36.60
N PHE A 654 7.03 -10.48 37.09
CA PHE A 654 5.66 -10.86 36.79
C PHE A 654 4.88 -9.63 36.38
N THR A 655 4.24 -9.68 35.22
CA THR A 655 3.43 -8.60 34.66
C THR A 655 2.02 -9.09 34.39
N GLN A 656 1.01 -8.30 34.75
CA GLN A 656 -0.37 -8.58 34.38
C GLN A 656 -1.22 -7.32 34.20
N PRO A 657 -2.39 -7.43 33.54
CA PRO A 657 -3.34 -6.33 33.44
C PRO A 657 -3.84 -5.87 34.80
N PHE A 658 -4.08 -4.58 34.92
CA PHE A 658 -4.79 -4.01 36.06
C PHE A 658 -6.28 -3.98 35.74
N GLU A 659 -7.04 -4.95 36.25
CA GLU A 659 -8.42 -5.26 35.84
C GLU A 659 -9.39 -4.07 35.92
N LYS A 660 -9.18 -3.13 36.85
CA LYS A 660 -10.08 -1.98 37.02
C LYS A 660 -9.96 -0.97 35.89
N TRP A 661 -8.80 -0.84 35.24
CA TRP A 661 -8.57 0.18 34.21
C TRP A 661 -8.15 -0.46 32.89
N LYS A 662 -8.88 -0.13 31.82
CA LYS A 662 -8.53 -0.56 30.46
C LYS A 662 -7.13 -0.06 30.09
N ASN A 663 -6.36 -0.91 29.42
CA ASN A 663 -4.99 -0.65 28.96
C ASN A 663 -4.03 -0.23 30.09
N ALA A 664 -4.28 -0.69 31.32
CA ALA A 664 -3.36 -0.56 32.42
C ALA A 664 -2.77 -1.92 32.81
N SER A 665 -1.55 -1.92 33.30
CA SER A 665 -0.84 -3.10 33.79
C SER A 665 -0.04 -2.76 35.03
N TRP A 666 0.24 -3.78 35.83
CA TRP A 666 1.23 -3.71 36.88
C TRP A 666 2.27 -4.82 36.72
N SER A 667 3.48 -4.54 37.20
CA SER A 667 4.59 -5.48 37.20
C SER A 667 5.30 -5.48 38.54
N THR A 668 5.72 -6.65 39.00
CA THR A 668 6.65 -6.81 40.12
C THR A 668 7.94 -7.41 39.62
N ASN A 669 9.06 -6.85 40.04
CA ASN A 669 10.41 -7.29 39.68
C ASN A 669 11.19 -7.63 40.94
N LEU A 670 12.01 -8.67 40.87
CA LEU A 670 13.02 -9.05 41.85
C LEU A 670 14.35 -9.22 41.12
N ASP A 671 15.32 -8.39 41.45
CA ASP A 671 16.67 -8.43 40.93
C ASP A 671 17.64 -8.77 42.06
N ILE A 672 18.51 -9.73 41.81
CA ILE A 672 19.54 -10.15 42.75
C ILE A 672 20.86 -10.19 42.00
N TYR A 673 21.88 -9.49 42.50
CA TYR A 673 23.22 -9.67 41.97
C TYR A 673 24.26 -9.90 43.05
N TYR A 674 25.29 -10.66 42.67
CA TYR A 674 26.49 -10.90 43.47
C TYR A 674 27.71 -10.42 42.69
N LEU A 675 28.51 -9.57 43.31
CA LEU A 675 29.77 -9.05 42.78
C LEU A 675 30.94 -9.56 43.60
N ASP A 676 31.99 -9.98 42.91
CA ASP A 676 33.23 -10.48 43.49
C ASP A 676 34.44 -9.70 42.96
N TYR A 677 35.11 -8.96 43.84
CA TYR A 677 36.33 -8.20 43.60
C TYR A 677 37.57 -8.92 44.15
N ASN A 678 37.71 -10.23 43.90
CA ASN A 678 38.84 -11.05 44.36
C ASN A 678 40.25 -10.64 43.87
N LYS A 679 40.37 -9.57 43.06
CA LYS A 679 41.65 -8.99 42.62
C LYS A 679 41.94 -7.64 43.24
N ALA A 680 40.99 -7.05 43.96
CA ALA A 680 41.17 -5.77 44.62
C ALA A 680 42.23 -5.85 45.73
N SER A 681 42.78 -4.70 46.10
CA SER A 681 43.76 -4.59 47.19
C SER A 681 43.17 -5.02 48.54
N THR A 682 41.86 -4.87 48.69
CA THR A 682 41.04 -5.38 49.79
C THR A 682 39.93 -6.23 49.20
N ASP A 683 39.88 -7.53 49.55
CA ASP A 683 38.82 -8.42 49.08
C ASP A 683 37.43 -7.86 49.44
N ARG A 684 36.60 -7.67 48.42
CA ARG A 684 35.25 -7.13 48.53
C ARG A 684 34.27 -7.99 47.77
N THR A 685 33.14 -8.29 48.41
CA THR A 685 32.00 -8.89 47.74
C THR A 685 30.75 -8.11 48.08
N ASP A 686 29.89 -7.88 47.09
CA ASP A 686 28.63 -7.17 47.28
C ASP A 686 27.46 -8.06 46.86
N THR A 687 26.43 -8.12 47.70
CA THR A 687 25.17 -8.79 47.39
C THR A 687 24.05 -7.78 47.41
N ASN A 688 23.45 -7.55 46.26
CA ASN A 688 22.37 -6.58 46.09
C ASN A 688 21.04 -7.27 45.88
N TYR A 689 20.01 -6.75 46.53
CA TYR A 689 18.62 -7.15 46.35
C TYR A 689 17.82 -5.91 45.98
N THR A 690 17.09 -5.98 44.87
CA THR A 690 16.15 -4.94 44.45
C THR A 690 14.77 -5.55 44.24
N ILE A 691 13.77 -4.99 44.91
CA ILE A 691 12.36 -5.28 44.66
C ILE A 691 11.68 -4.05 44.05
N GLY A 692 10.97 -4.24 42.95
CA GLY A 692 10.31 -3.19 42.21
C GLY A 692 8.82 -3.46 42.02
N TYR A 693 8.01 -2.41 42.07
CA TYR A 693 6.61 -2.41 41.65
C TYR A 693 6.40 -1.31 40.62
N SER A 694 5.83 -1.64 39.47
CA SER A 694 5.58 -0.68 38.39
C SER A 694 4.14 -0.73 37.94
N PHE A 695 3.54 0.43 37.77
CA PHE A 695 2.22 0.63 37.18
C PHE A 695 2.38 1.37 35.85
N SER A 696 1.67 0.97 34.81
CA SER A 696 1.65 1.68 33.53
C SER A 696 0.25 1.72 32.94
N LYS A 697 -0.04 2.79 32.19
CA LYS A 697 -1.31 2.99 31.52
C LYS A 697 -1.13 3.69 30.17
N ALA A 698 -1.69 3.10 29.12
CA ALA A 698 -1.90 3.79 27.85
C ALA A 698 -3.18 4.62 27.92
N GLN A 699 -3.02 5.94 28.03
CA GLN A 699 -4.14 6.86 28.15
C GLN A 699 -4.88 7.03 26.82
N ASN A 700 -4.12 7.10 25.73
CA ASN A 700 -4.58 7.09 24.35
C ASN A 700 -3.44 6.58 23.45
N LYS A 701 -3.58 6.67 22.13
CA LYS A 701 -2.57 6.16 21.20
C LYS A 701 -1.23 6.89 21.27
N TRP A 702 -1.24 8.20 21.54
CA TRP A 702 -0.05 9.03 21.59
C TRP A 702 0.55 9.24 22.98
N PHE A 703 -0.13 8.85 24.07
CA PHE A 703 0.31 9.11 25.43
C PHE A 703 0.19 7.91 26.35
N ASN A 704 1.33 7.52 26.89
CA ASN A 704 1.49 6.50 27.92
C ASN A 704 2.10 7.13 29.17
N TRP A 705 1.67 6.70 30.34
CA TRP A 705 2.31 7.11 31.59
C TRP A 705 2.39 5.96 32.58
N GLY A 706 3.29 6.06 33.55
CA GLY A 706 3.47 5.06 34.58
C GLY A 706 4.19 5.59 35.81
N THR A 707 4.20 4.76 36.84
CA THR A 707 4.90 5.02 38.10
C THR A 707 5.56 3.74 38.57
N SER A 708 6.84 3.82 38.92
CA SER A 708 7.59 2.72 39.49
C SER A 708 8.14 3.08 40.87
N LEU A 709 8.02 2.13 41.79
CA LEU A 709 8.58 2.14 43.13
C LEU A 709 9.64 1.05 43.19
N SER A 710 10.78 1.34 43.80
CA SER A 710 11.82 0.33 44.03
C SER A 710 12.49 0.52 45.39
N TYR A 711 12.85 -0.60 45.98
CA TYR A 711 13.65 -0.69 47.19
C TYR A 711 14.86 -1.56 46.87
N THR A 712 16.05 -1.02 47.12
CA THR A 712 17.33 -1.67 46.89
C THR A 712 18.13 -1.70 48.17
N THR A 713 18.78 -2.82 48.46
CA THR A 713 19.75 -2.94 49.55
C THR A 713 21.01 -3.62 49.02
N ASN A 714 22.18 -3.07 49.34
CA ASN A 714 23.48 -3.62 48.99
C ASN A 714 24.24 -4.01 50.26
N ASN A 715 24.45 -5.32 50.44
CA ASN A 715 25.24 -5.86 51.53
C ASN A 715 26.66 -6.12 51.04
N SER A 716 27.61 -5.29 51.46
CA SER A 716 29.03 -5.41 51.13
C SER A 716 29.84 -5.92 52.32
N THR A 717 30.90 -6.70 52.05
CA THR A 717 31.92 -7.03 53.06
C THR A 717 32.76 -5.81 53.46
N ASN A 718 32.73 -4.74 52.68
CA ASN A 718 33.28 -3.44 53.04
C ASN A 718 32.13 -2.51 53.48
N SER A 719 32.13 -2.08 54.75
CA SER A 719 31.06 -1.27 55.32
C SER A 719 30.80 0.03 54.57
N SER A 720 31.83 0.66 53.99
CA SER A 720 31.67 1.89 53.21
C SER A 720 30.83 1.69 51.94
N ASN A 721 30.64 0.45 51.47
CA ASN A 721 29.84 0.17 50.27
C ASN A 721 28.46 -0.40 50.59
N GLN A 722 28.06 -0.38 51.87
CA GLN A 722 26.71 -0.74 52.27
C GLN A 722 25.77 0.44 52.07
N TYR A 723 24.62 0.19 51.44
CA TYR A 723 23.60 1.21 51.22
C TYR A 723 22.19 0.62 51.10
N THR A 724 21.20 1.46 51.35
CA THR A 724 19.79 1.21 51.10
C THR A 724 19.21 2.37 50.32
N ARG A 725 18.49 2.07 49.24
CA ARG A 725 17.92 3.09 48.34
C ARG A 725 16.43 2.87 48.13
N TYR A 726 15.67 3.95 48.22
CA TYR A 726 14.25 4.00 47.88
C TYR A 726 14.06 4.92 46.68
N SER A 727 13.45 4.45 45.61
CA SER A 727 13.22 5.28 44.41
C SER A 727 11.77 5.27 43.96
N VAL A 728 11.26 6.45 43.64
CA VAL A 728 9.97 6.67 42.99
C VAL A 728 10.24 7.35 41.66
N LEU A 729 9.73 6.78 40.57
CA LEU A 729 9.90 7.33 39.22
C LEU A 729 8.55 7.39 38.52
N MET A 730 8.22 8.57 37.99
CA MET A 730 7.07 8.79 37.12
C MET A 730 7.56 8.91 35.69
N THR A 731 6.97 8.15 34.77
CA THR A 731 7.35 8.16 33.35
C THR A 731 6.18 8.59 32.50
N ALA A 732 6.46 9.40 31.49
CA ALA A 732 5.57 9.81 30.42
C ALA A 732 6.22 9.47 29.08
N SER A 733 5.45 8.96 28.13
CA SER A 733 5.93 8.64 26.78
C SER A 733 4.93 9.10 25.75
N PHE A 734 5.45 9.72 24.70
CA PHE A 734 4.72 10.42 23.66
C PHE A 734 5.11 9.87 22.29
N ASP A 735 4.13 9.42 21.53
CA ASP A 735 4.28 9.22 20.09
C ASP A 735 3.90 10.54 19.41
N ILE A 736 4.91 11.22 18.86
CA ILE A 736 4.76 12.58 18.33
C ILE A 736 3.89 12.55 17.06
N ASP A 737 4.02 11.50 16.26
CA ASP A 737 3.31 11.37 14.99
C ASP A 737 1.82 11.11 15.24
N GLU A 738 1.48 10.17 16.14
CA GLU A 738 0.08 9.94 16.56
C GLU A 738 -0.54 11.22 17.14
N TRP A 739 0.22 12.03 17.89
CA TRP A 739 -0.31 13.26 18.47
C TRP A 739 -0.67 14.28 17.39
N ILE A 740 0.18 14.44 16.37
CA ILE A 740 -0.07 15.31 15.22
C ILE A 740 -1.30 14.83 14.46
N TYR A 741 -1.37 13.54 14.11
CA TYR A 741 -2.51 12.95 13.40
C TYR A 741 -3.82 13.06 14.16
N SER A 742 -3.80 12.92 15.50
CA SER A 742 -5.02 13.03 16.31
C SER A 742 -5.67 14.42 16.33
N LYS A 743 -4.98 15.44 15.80
CA LYS A 743 -5.46 16.83 15.71
C LYS A 743 -5.98 17.21 14.32
N GLU A 744 -5.66 16.42 13.30
CA GLU A 744 -6.22 16.53 11.95
C GLU A 744 -7.58 15.82 11.88
#